data_AF-A0A2N0V7I7-F1
#
_entry.id   AF-A0A2N0V7I7-F1
#
_cell.length_a   1.000
_cell.length_b   1.000
_cell.length_c   1.000
_cell.angle_alpha   90.00
_cell.angle_beta   90.00
_cell.angle_gamma   90.00
#
_symmetry.space_group_name_H-M   'P 1'
#
loop_
_entity.id
_entity.type
_entity.pdbx_description
1 polymer ?
#
loop_
_entity_poly.entity_id
_entity_poly.type
_entity_poly.pdbx_seq_one_letter_code
_entity_poly.pdbx_strand_id
1 'polypeptide(L)'
;MNSTQRLHQLLSQRILFLDGAMGTMIQSYKLEEKDYRGVRFADWPVDLKGNNDLLSITQPEVIKAIHRAYLDAGSDILETNTFNSTRIAMADYRMEDLAYEINVASARVAKQAANEVSALTPDKPRFVAGVLGPTNRTSSMSPDVNDPGFRNITFDDLVSAYSEATQGLIDGGADIILIETVFDTLNAKAAIFAVEQTFDKLGYKLPVMISGTITDASGRTLSGQTAAAFWYSLKHVQPVSIGFNCALGAQELRQYIEELSNIADTYVSAHPNAGLPNEFGEYDETPEMMAAELADWAASGYLNIIGGCCGTSPDTIRAIVAALEKYPPRKIPELEKRCHLAGLEAMSIGPETLFVNVGERTNVTGSAIFKKMIVEERYEEALEVAKQQVENGAQIIDINMDEGMLDSKAAMVRFLDLLAAEPDIAKVPIMLDSSKWEILEAGLKCIQGKGVVNSISIKEGEELFIEHAKLVRRYGAAVIVMAFDEQGQADTMARKVEICTRAYKILTEQIGFPPEDIIFDPNIFAVATGIEEHNNYGVDFIEATRIIKQTLPHALISGGVSNVSFSFRGNNPVREAIHAVFLYHAVHAGMDMGIVNAGQLAIYADIPEELRNSVEDVILNRTPEGTEKLLEIAEKYRGSGQTAKQETLEWREWPVSKRLEHALVKGIADYIEEDTETARLEAEKPLHVIEGPLMDGMNVVGDLFGEGKMFLPQVVKSARVMKKAVAYLMPFMDAEIDGSERQTNGKVLMATVKGDVHDIGKNIVGVVLQCNNYEVIDLGVMVPAETILKTAREQNVDVIGLSGLITPSLDEMVHVAKEMQRQGFTIPLMIGGATTSRAHTAVKIEPHYQSPTVYVTDASRSVGVVSALLSDDLKADFVEKTRAEYEIVRERHKGRHAKNPQHNLEKARLNKFDYASHLPVKPKFLGTKVIDNFPLDTLVWYIDWTPFFQTWELSGSYPAILSDHVVGIEATKLFEDAQEMLKHLIREQWLTAKAVIGFFPANSDGDDIVLYTDDTRSQPRETLHHLRQQNVKAPGRPNYCLSDFIAPIGSGIADYLGGFAVTSGIGIETKLAEFEKDHDDYSSIMLKALADRLAEAFAEYMHQAVRREYWGYAEDEQHDNHALIEEAYQGIRPAPGYPACPDHTEKAKLFELLNVTENTTIELTENFAMYPTAAVSGWYFSHPDSQYFNVGKIDQDQLEDYARRKGLKIEVAERWLAAHLNH
;
A
#
# COMPACT_ATOMS: atom_id res chain seq x y z
N MET A 1 5.69 -3.91 -48.28
CA MET A 1 5.83 -3.36 -46.92
C MET A 1 5.83 -4.54 -45.97
N ASN A 2 6.83 -4.69 -45.11
CA ASN A 2 6.81 -5.77 -44.10
C ASN A 2 5.83 -5.43 -42.96
N SER A 3 5.54 -6.39 -42.07
CA SER A 3 4.56 -6.22 -40.96
C SER A 3 4.87 -4.99 -40.11
N THR A 4 6.13 -4.81 -39.71
CA THR A 4 6.63 -3.66 -38.94
C THR A 4 6.39 -2.31 -39.62
N GLN A 5 6.77 -2.16 -40.89
CA GLN A 5 6.55 -0.92 -41.63
C GLN A 5 5.06 -0.60 -41.75
N ARG A 6 4.21 -1.63 -41.87
CA ARG A 6 2.75 -1.48 -41.93
C ARG A 6 2.19 -1.02 -40.59
N LEU A 7 2.68 -1.57 -39.48
CA LEU A 7 2.31 -1.14 -38.12
C LEU A 7 2.61 0.35 -37.91
N HIS A 8 3.86 0.80 -38.18
CA HIS A 8 4.23 2.22 -38.06
C HIS A 8 3.39 3.13 -38.95
N GLN A 9 3.13 2.71 -40.19
CA GLN A 9 2.25 3.46 -41.08
C GLN A 9 0.85 3.63 -40.47
N LEU A 10 0.27 2.57 -39.91
CA LEU A 10 -1.07 2.64 -39.34
C LEU A 10 -1.13 3.48 -38.05
N LEU A 11 -0.13 3.36 -37.16
CA LEU A 11 -0.02 4.16 -35.93
C LEU A 11 0.04 5.67 -36.21
N SER A 12 0.64 6.07 -37.34
CA SER A 12 0.65 7.46 -37.79
C SER A 12 -0.67 7.95 -38.39
N GLN A 13 -1.57 7.04 -38.79
CA GLN A 13 -2.79 7.36 -39.54
C GLN A 13 -4.05 7.30 -38.69
N ARG A 14 -4.11 6.38 -37.72
CA ARG A 14 -5.27 6.17 -36.84
C ARG A 14 -4.87 5.55 -35.51
N ILE A 15 -5.76 5.64 -34.53
CA ILE A 15 -5.65 4.87 -33.28
C ILE A 15 -5.84 3.38 -33.62
N LEU A 16 -4.96 2.54 -33.08
CA LEU A 16 -5.07 1.08 -33.17
C LEU A 16 -5.72 0.51 -31.92
N PHE A 17 -6.50 -0.55 -32.09
CA PHE A 17 -7.22 -1.19 -31.00
C PHE A 17 -6.56 -2.50 -30.58
N LEU A 18 -6.14 -2.60 -29.33
CA LEU A 18 -5.72 -3.84 -28.70
C LEU A 18 -6.97 -4.65 -28.27
N ASP A 19 -6.83 -5.92 -27.93
CA ASP A 19 -7.93 -6.74 -27.40
C ASP A 19 -8.22 -6.43 -25.92
N GLY A 20 -9.07 -7.28 -25.33
CA GLY A 20 -9.48 -7.20 -23.92
C GLY A 20 -8.95 -8.39 -23.11
N ALA A 21 -9.47 -8.57 -21.90
CA ALA A 21 -8.98 -9.64 -21.01
C ALA A 21 -9.19 -11.08 -21.53
N MET A 22 -8.09 -11.79 -21.75
CA MET A 22 -8.10 -13.24 -22.00
C MET A 22 -8.60 -14.04 -20.79
N GLY A 23 -8.14 -13.70 -19.59
CA GLY A 23 -8.43 -14.47 -18.36
C GLY A 23 -9.92 -14.52 -17.99
N THR A 24 -10.61 -13.38 -17.99
CA THR A 24 -12.06 -13.31 -17.70
C THR A 24 -12.88 -14.02 -18.78
N MET A 25 -12.44 -13.96 -20.04
CA MET A 25 -13.06 -14.70 -21.13
C MET A 25 -12.92 -16.22 -20.95
N ILE A 26 -11.74 -16.72 -20.55
CA ILE A 26 -11.54 -18.15 -20.23
C ILE A 26 -12.46 -18.59 -19.09
N GLN A 27 -12.58 -17.78 -18.03
CA GLN A 27 -13.46 -18.07 -16.89
C GLN A 27 -14.93 -18.27 -17.30
N SER A 28 -15.41 -17.57 -18.35
CA SER A 28 -16.77 -17.71 -18.86
C SER A 28 -17.09 -19.10 -19.45
N TYR A 29 -16.07 -19.84 -19.89
CA TYR A 29 -16.21 -21.22 -20.40
C TYR A 29 -16.34 -22.26 -19.28
N LYS A 30 -16.11 -21.87 -18.01
CA LYS A 30 -16.22 -22.74 -16.82
C LYS A 30 -15.40 -24.05 -16.94
N LEU A 31 -14.20 -23.95 -17.50
CA LEU A 31 -13.30 -25.09 -17.68
C LEU A 31 -12.93 -25.73 -16.34
N GLU A 32 -12.89 -27.07 -16.32
CA GLU A 32 -12.53 -27.88 -15.17
C GLU A 32 -11.11 -28.43 -15.30
N GLU A 33 -10.56 -28.98 -14.22
CA GLU A 33 -9.20 -29.55 -14.17
C GLU A 33 -8.88 -30.49 -15.34
N LYS A 34 -9.84 -31.34 -15.75
CA LYS A 34 -9.69 -32.27 -16.88
C LYS A 34 -9.42 -31.55 -18.20
N ASP A 35 -9.97 -30.35 -18.37
CA ASP A 35 -9.84 -29.55 -19.59
C ASP A 35 -8.44 -28.91 -19.65
N TYR A 36 -7.91 -28.44 -18.51
CA TYR A 36 -6.53 -27.94 -18.40
C TYR A 36 -5.51 -29.05 -18.64
N ARG A 37 -5.74 -30.25 -18.07
CA ARG A 37 -4.87 -31.42 -18.28
C ARG A 37 -4.87 -31.92 -19.73
N GLY A 38 -6.03 -31.86 -20.38
CA GLY A 38 -6.23 -32.50 -21.68
C GLY A 38 -5.81 -33.97 -21.67
N VAL A 39 -5.39 -34.49 -22.82
CA VAL A 39 -4.92 -35.88 -22.93
C VAL A 39 -3.46 -36.04 -22.47
N ARG A 40 -2.61 -35.06 -22.77
CA ARG A 40 -1.16 -35.15 -22.54
C ARG A 40 -0.77 -35.09 -21.06
N PHE A 41 -1.50 -34.34 -20.25
CA PHE A 41 -1.16 -34.10 -18.84
C PHE A 41 -2.18 -34.72 -17.87
N ALA A 42 -2.92 -35.74 -18.32
CA ALA A 42 -3.92 -36.43 -17.50
C ALA A 42 -3.36 -36.87 -16.14
N ASP A 43 -2.16 -37.45 -16.13
CA ASP A 43 -1.49 -37.98 -14.94
C ASP A 43 -0.48 -37.00 -14.30
N TRP A 44 -0.59 -35.69 -14.56
CA TRP A 44 0.34 -34.69 -14.00
C TRP A 44 0.25 -34.62 -12.46
N PRO A 45 1.38 -34.51 -11.73
CA PRO A 45 1.41 -34.73 -10.28
C PRO A 45 0.82 -33.61 -9.40
N VAL A 46 0.47 -32.46 -9.99
CA VAL A 46 -0.15 -31.31 -9.33
C VAL A 46 -1.35 -30.82 -10.14
N ASP A 47 -2.22 -30.02 -9.53
CA ASP A 47 -3.36 -29.42 -10.22
C ASP A 47 -2.91 -28.35 -11.23
N LEU A 48 -3.59 -28.32 -12.38
CA LEU A 48 -3.27 -27.44 -13.51
C LEU A 48 -4.33 -26.38 -13.77
N LYS A 49 -5.51 -26.48 -13.15
CA LYS A 49 -6.56 -25.47 -13.22
C LYS A 49 -6.03 -24.12 -12.72
N GLY A 50 -6.24 -23.09 -13.52
CA GLY A 50 -5.71 -21.75 -13.29
C GLY A 50 -4.48 -21.43 -14.15
N ASN A 51 -3.78 -22.44 -14.70
CA ASN A 51 -2.74 -22.24 -15.70
C ASN A 51 -3.37 -21.95 -17.07
N ASN A 52 -3.85 -20.72 -17.27
CA ASN A 52 -4.54 -20.30 -18.48
C ASN A 52 -3.66 -20.43 -19.73
N ASP A 53 -2.36 -20.15 -19.62
CA ASP A 53 -1.38 -20.22 -20.69
C ASP A 53 -1.34 -21.62 -21.34
N LEU A 54 -1.43 -22.68 -20.53
CA LEU A 54 -1.43 -24.08 -20.95
C LEU A 54 -2.60 -24.42 -21.89
N LEU A 55 -3.72 -23.72 -21.78
CA LEU A 55 -4.90 -23.94 -22.63
C LEU A 55 -4.61 -23.70 -24.12
N SER A 56 -3.53 -22.98 -24.45
CA SER A 56 -3.03 -22.85 -25.82
C SER A 56 -2.59 -24.19 -26.43
N ILE A 57 -2.25 -25.18 -25.60
CA ILE A 57 -1.92 -26.56 -26.00
C ILE A 57 -3.11 -27.49 -25.82
N THR A 58 -3.81 -27.41 -24.68
CA THR A 58 -4.84 -28.40 -24.32
C THR A 58 -6.24 -28.06 -24.83
N GLN A 59 -6.56 -26.77 -24.98
CA GLN A 59 -7.84 -26.26 -25.48
C GLN A 59 -7.65 -25.16 -26.56
N PRO A 60 -6.85 -25.39 -27.61
CA PRO A 60 -6.46 -24.34 -28.57
C PRO A 60 -7.66 -23.72 -29.30
N GLU A 61 -8.74 -24.48 -29.52
CA GLU A 61 -9.96 -23.98 -30.17
C GLU A 61 -10.70 -22.96 -29.30
N VAL A 62 -10.68 -23.10 -27.96
CA VAL A 62 -11.28 -22.12 -27.04
C VAL A 62 -10.50 -20.81 -27.09
N ILE A 63 -9.18 -20.88 -27.00
CA ILE A 63 -8.30 -19.69 -27.09
C ILE A 63 -8.47 -18.99 -28.44
N LYS A 64 -8.51 -19.76 -29.54
CA LYS A 64 -8.78 -19.23 -30.88
C LYS A 64 -10.14 -18.54 -30.97
N ALA A 65 -11.18 -19.13 -30.37
CA ALA A 65 -12.53 -18.54 -30.35
C ALA A 65 -12.57 -17.20 -29.59
N ILE A 66 -11.82 -17.08 -28.49
CA ILE A 66 -11.70 -15.82 -27.74
C ILE A 66 -11.00 -14.75 -28.59
N HIS A 67 -9.86 -15.06 -29.21
CA HIS A 67 -9.20 -14.13 -30.13
C HIS A 67 -10.13 -13.71 -31.26
N ARG A 68 -10.87 -14.66 -31.84
CA ARG A 68 -11.84 -14.37 -32.89
C ARG A 68 -12.92 -13.39 -32.43
N ALA A 69 -13.43 -13.54 -31.20
CA ALA A 69 -14.43 -12.64 -30.65
C ALA A 69 -13.92 -11.19 -30.54
N TYR A 70 -12.68 -10.98 -30.11
CA TYR A 70 -12.07 -9.64 -30.07
C TYR A 70 -11.80 -9.06 -31.47
N LEU A 71 -11.33 -9.88 -32.42
CA LEU A 71 -11.20 -9.46 -33.82
C LEU A 71 -12.54 -9.03 -34.44
N ASP A 72 -13.62 -9.76 -34.15
CA ASP A 72 -14.98 -9.44 -34.60
C ASP A 72 -15.58 -8.24 -33.83
N ALA A 73 -15.03 -7.88 -32.66
CA ALA A 73 -15.35 -6.65 -31.94
C ALA A 73 -14.65 -5.42 -32.52
N GLY A 74 -13.49 -5.60 -33.17
CA GLY A 74 -12.81 -4.56 -33.94
C GLY A 74 -11.32 -4.43 -33.68
N SER A 75 -10.72 -5.26 -32.81
CA SER A 75 -9.29 -5.22 -32.48
C SER A 75 -8.41 -5.35 -33.72
N ASP A 76 -7.31 -4.59 -33.71
CA ASP A 76 -6.23 -4.57 -34.69
C ASP A 76 -5.04 -5.42 -34.23
N ILE A 77 -4.79 -5.46 -32.93
CA ILE A 77 -3.69 -6.17 -32.28
C ILE A 77 -4.30 -7.17 -31.30
N LEU A 78 -3.79 -8.41 -31.30
CA LEU A 78 -4.14 -9.43 -30.31
C LEU A 78 -2.95 -9.72 -29.41
N GLU A 79 -3.18 -9.76 -28.11
CA GLU A 79 -2.25 -10.33 -27.14
C GLU A 79 -2.22 -11.86 -27.26
N THR A 80 -1.04 -12.47 -27.16
CA THR A 80 -0.95 -13.92 -27.01
C THR A 80 -1.35 -14.33 -25.60
N ASN A 81 -1.96 -15.52 -25.43
CA ASN A 81 -2.23 -16.11 -24.13
C ASN A 81 -0.93 -16.65 -23.51
N THR A 82 -0.01 -15.75 -23.13
CA THR A 82 1.35 -16.07 -22.66
C THR A 82 1.80 -15.24 -21.44
N PHE A 83 0.86 -14.66 -20.70
CA PHE A 83 1.15 -13.81 -19.55
C PHE A 83 2.09 -14.46 -18.52
N ASN A 84 1.90 -15.75 -18.22
CA ASN A 84 2.71 -16.51 -17.28
C ASN A 84 3.66 -17.51 -17.96
N SER A 85 3.83 -17.46 -19.28
CA SER A 85 4.59 -18.44 -20.05
C SER A 85 6.11 -18.26 -19.94
N THR A 86 6.62 -18.16 -18.71
CA THR A 86 8.06 -18.12 -18.41
C THR A 86 8.42 -19.32 -17.55
N ARG A 87 9.68 -19.76 -17.62
CA ARG A 87 10.17 -20.87 -16.80
C ARG A 87 9.93 -20.64 -15.29
N ILE A 88 10.01 -19.38 -14.85
CA ILE A 88 9.83 -18.96 -13.47
C ILE A 88 8.37 -19.16 -13.02
N ALA A 89 7.39 -18.62 -13.75
CA ALA A 89 5.99 -18.75 -13.37
C ALA A 89 5.45 -20.18 -13.60
N MET A 90 5.96 -20.90 -14.59
CA MET A 90 5.59 -22.31 -14.82
C MET A 90 6.08 -23.26 -13.72
N ALA A 91 7.02 -22.84 -12.87
CA ALA A 91 7.49 -23.64 -11.74
C ALA A 91 6.38 -23.92 -10.71
N ASP A 92 5.40 -23.01 -10.56
CA ASP A 92 4.25 -23.20 -9.68
C ASP A 92 3.39 -24.41 -10.10
N TYR A 93 3.43 -24.77 -11.39
CA TYR A 93 2.76 -25.94 -11.98
C TYR A 93 3.71 -27.10 -12.29
N ARG A 94 5.00 -26.99 -11.92
CA ARG A 94 6.10 -27.91 -12.26
C ARG A 94 6.32 -28.12 -13.76
N MET A 95 6.01 -27.10 -14.57
CA MET A 95 6.00 -27.13 -16.04
C MET A 95 7.11 -26.28 -16.68
N GLU A 96 8.21 -26.05 -15.97
CA GLU A 96 9.32 -25.19 -16.37
C GLU A 96 9.82 -25.48 -17.81
N ASP A 97 9.95 -26.76 -18.16
CA ASP A 97 10.45 -27.20 -19.47
C ASP A 97 9.45 -27.00 -20.63
N LEU A 98 8.21 -26.61 -20.33
CA LEU A 98 7.18 -26.35 -21.34
C LEU A 98 7.06 -24.86 -21.71
N ALA A 99 7.78 -23.95 -21.03
CA ALA A 99 7.66 -22.51 -21.25
C ALA A 99 7.84 -22.13 -22.73
N TYR A 100 8.90 -22.60 -23.39
CA TYR A 100 9.10 -22.39 -24.83
C TYR A 100 7.94 -22.93 -25.68
N GLU A 101 7.50 -24.16 -25.41
CA GLU A 101 6.44 -24.83 -26.18
C GLU A 101 5.10 -24.09 -26.08
N ILE A 102 4.74 -23.63 -24.88
CA ILE A 102 3.51 -22.88 -24.61
C ILE A 102 3.53 -21.55 -25.38
N ASN A 103 4.65 -20.80 -25.35
CA ASN A 103 4.79 -19.56 -26.12
C ASN A 103 4.60 -19.79 -27.62
N VAL A 104 5.25 -20.83 -28.18
CA VAL A 104 5.12 -21.18 -29.59
C VAL A 104 3.67 -21.52 -29.95
N ALA A 105 3.00 -22.35 -29.13
CA ALA A 105 1.63 -22.77 -29.37
C ALA A 105 0.65 -21.58 -29.31
N SER A 106 0.78 -20.74 -28.28
CA SER A 106 -0.07 -19.57 -28.06
C SER A 106 0.07 -18.53 -29.18
N ALA A 107 1.30 -18.19 -29.56
CA ALA A 107 1.55 -17.29 -30.68
C ALA A 107 1.02 -17.84 -32.02
N ARG A 108 1.11 -19.16 -32.26
CA ARG A 108 0.53 -19.78 -33.46
C ARG A 108 -0.99 -19.70 -33.48
N VAL A 109 -1.66 -19.94 -32.35
CA VAL A 109 -3.13 -19.86 -32.24
C VAL A 109 -3.62 -18.44 -32.53
N ALA A 110 -3.00 -17.44 -31.88
CA ALA A 110 -3.30 -16.03 -32.13
C ALA A 110 -3.03 -15.65 -33.60
N LYS A 111 -1.88 -16.08 -34.15
CA LYS A 111 -1.50 -15.78 -35.55
C LYS A 111 -2.44 -16.41 -36.56
N GLN A 112 -2.93 -17.62 -36.29
CA GLN A 112 -3.92 -18.27 -37.11
C GLN A 112 -5.23 -17.46 -37.14
N ALA A 113 -5.75 -17.05 -35.98
CA ALA A 113 -6.97 -16.23 -35.91
C ALA A 113 -6.79 -14.88 -36.64
N ALA A 114 -5.66 -14.21 -36.41
CA ALA A 114 -5.32 -12.93 -37.06
C ALA A 114 -5.24 -13.07 -38.59
N ASN A 115 -4.59 -14.12 -39.11
CA ASN A 115 -4.48 -14.39 -40.54
C ASN A 115 -5.84 -14.72 -41.18
N GLU A 116 -6.68 -15.52 -40.49
CA GLU A 116 -8.03 -15.86 -40.97
C GLU A 116 -8.91 -14.62 -41.12
N VAL A 117 -8.90 -13.70 -40.15
CA VAL A 117 -9.66 -12.43 -40.25
C VAL A 117 -9.04 -11.48 -41.26
N SER A 118 -7.71 -11.37 -41.30
CA SER A 118 -7.02 -10.50 -42.28
C SER A 118 -7.31 -10.93 -43.71
N ALA A 119 -7.45 -12.22 -43.98
CA ALA A 119 -7.84 -12.72 -45.30
C ALA A 119 -9.27 -12.33 -45.70
N LEU A 120 -10.18 -12.18 -44.72
CA LEU A 120 -11.56 -11.71 -44.94
C LEU A 120 -11.63 -10.20 -45.15
N THR A 121 -10.74 -9.43 -44.50
CA THR A 121 -10.65 -7.97 -44.64
C THR A 121 -9.24 -7.49 -45.00
N PRO A 122 -8.75 -7.70 -46.25
CA PRO A 122 -7.34 -7.45 -46.60
C PRO A 122 -6.85 -6.01 -46.36
N ASP A 123 -7.74 -5.02 -46.41
CA ASP A 123 -7.39 -3.60 -46.21
C ASP A 123 -7.08 -3.25 -44.74
N LYS A 124 -7.55 -4.09 -43.81
CA LYS A 124 -7.27 -4.00 -42.38
C LYS A 124 -6.44 -5.26 -42.04
N PRO A 125 -5.10 -5.21 -41.97
CA PRO A 125 -4.31 -6.33 -41.44
C PRO A 125 -4.46 -6.42 -39.91
N ARG A 126 -4.19 -7.59 -39.34
CA ARG A 126 -4.14 -7.82 -37.89
C ARG A 126 -2.75 -8.22 -37.44
N PHE A 127 -2.37 -7.79 -36.25
CA PHE A 127 -1.06 -8.04 -35.65
C PHE A 127 -1.19 -8.88 -34.39
N VAL A 128 -0.16 -9.65 -34.07
CA VAL A 128 -0.07 -10.43 -32.83
C VAL A 128 1.05 -9.87 -31.96
N ALA A 129 0.72 -9.45 -30.75
CA ALA A 129 1.65 -9.05 -29.71
C ALA A 129 1.97 -10.27 -28.83
N GLY A 130 3.21 -10.75 -28.92
CA GLY A 130 3.76 -11.76 -28.03
C GLY A 130 3.97 -11.18 -26.64
N VAL A 131 3.12 -11.58 -25.71
CA VAL A 131 3.10 -11.06 -24.33
C VAL A 131 4.19 -11.71 -23.47
N LEU A 132 4.96 -10.87 -22.80
CA LEU A 132 5.84 -11.20 -21.69
C LEU A 132 5.30 -10.52 -20.43
N GLY A 133 4.63 -11.27 -19.55
CA GLY A 133 4.19 -10.77 -18.25
C GLY A 133 5.35 -10.70 -17.23
N PRO A 134 5.12 -10.12 -16.04
CA PRO A 134 6.20 -9.70 -15.13
C PRO A 134 6.79 -10.83 -14.27
N THR A 135 6.29 -12.06 -14.39
CA THR A 135 6.49 -13.21 -13.48
C THR A 135 5.89 -13.00 -12.08
N ASN A 136 5.99 -14.01 -11.21
CA ASN A 136 5.57 -13.96 -9.81
C ASN A 136 6.72 -13.57 -8.84
N ARG A 137 7.88 -13.14 -9.36
CA ARG A 137 9.08 -12.78 -8.57
C ARG A 137 9.50 -11.33 -8.85
N THR A 138 10.15 -10.69 -7.89
CA THR A 138 10.65 -9.31 -7.99
C THR A 138 12.16 -9.29 -7.78
N SER A 139 12.87 -8.52 -8.60
CA SER A 139 14.33 -8.36 -8.51
C SER A 139 14.73 -7.06 -7.82
N SER A 140 13.83 -6.07 -7.73
CA SER A 140 14.12 -4.80 -7.03
C SER A 140 13.71 -4.79 -5.56
N MET A 141 12.78 -5.65 -5.14
CA MET A 141 12.26 -5.69 -3.76
C MET A 141 12.55 -7.02 -3.08
N SER A 142 12.69 -7.00 -1.75
CA SER A 142 12.82 -8.23 -0.97
C SER A 142 11.47 -8.88 -0.70
N PRO A 143 11.33 -10.20 -0.89
CA PRO A 143 10.16 -10.96 -0.44
C PRO A 143 10.25 -11.35 1.05
N ASP A 144 11.40 -11.18 1.70
CA ASP A 144 11.60 -11.46 3.12
C ASP A 144 11.65 -10.14 3.88
N VAL A 145 10.63 -9.90 4.70
CA VAL A 145 10.49 -8.63 5.42
C VAL A 145 11.55 -8.46 6.53
N ASN A 146 12.24 -9.54 6.92
CA ASN A 146 13.33 -9.49 7.90
C ASN A 146 14.72 -9.23 7.27
N ASP A 147 14.86 -9.40 5.96
CA ASP A 147 16.09 -9.09 5.22
C ASP A 147 15.78 -8.22 3.99
N PRO A 148 15.78 -6.88 4.13
CA PRO A 148 15.50 -5.96 3.03
C PRO A 148 16.46 -6.11 1.83
N GLY A 149 17.64 -6.69 2.04
CA GLY A 149 18.64 -6.95 1.00
C GLY A 149 18.52 -8.33 0.34
N PHE A 150 17.56 -9.17 0.72
CA PHE A 150 17.36 -10.48 0.10
C PHE A 150 16.64 -10.36 -1.25
N ARG A 151 16.99 -11.22 -2.22
CA ARG A 151 16.29 -11.34 -3.51
C ARG A 151 16.06 -12.81 -3.83
N ASN A 152 14.82 -13.18 -4.17
CA ASN A 152 14.47 -14.57 -4.51
C ASN A 152 14.67 -14.91 -6.00
N ILE A 153 15.06 -13.92 -6.80
CA ILE A 153 15.38 -14.05 -8.22
C ILE A 153 16.48 -13.06 -8.58
N THR A 154 17.37 -13.43 -9.50
CA THR A 154 18.41 -12.52 -10.00
C THR A 154 18.05 -11.96 -11.37
N PHE A 155 18.69 -10.85 -11.75
CA PHE A 155 18.57 -10.28 -13.09
C PHE A 155 18.91 -11.31 -14.18
N ASP A 156 19.95 -12.12 -13.98
CA ASP A 156 20.39 -13.12 -14.95
C ASP A 156 19.38 -14.28 -15.10
N ASP A 157 18.73 -14.70 -14.01
CA ASP A 157 17.65 -15.69 -14.06
C ASP A 157 16.46 -15.19 -14.88
N LEU A 158 16.07 -13.92 -14.68
CA LEU A 158 15.03 -13.27 -15.47
C LEU A 158 15.42 -13.17 -16.94
N VAL A 159 16.66 -12.75 -17.25
CA VAL A 159 17.16 -12.67 -18.64
C VAL A 159 17.08 -14.03 -19.32
N SER A 160 17.46 -15.10 -18.62
CA SER A 160 17.39 -16.47 -19.14
C SER A 160 15.94 -16.86 -19.47
N ALA A 161 15.02 -16.68 -18.51
CA ALA A 161 13.62 -17.03 -18.67
C ALA A 161 12.92 -16.21 -19.78
N TYR A 162 13.17 -14.90 -19.85
CA TYR A 162 12.61 -14.05 -20.90
C TYR A 162 13.23 -14.33 -22.27
N SER A 163 14.50 -14.73 -22.36
CA SER A 163 15.13 -15.10 -23.63
C SER A 163 14.45 -16.32 -24.25
N GLU A 164 14.17 -17.34 -23.44
CA GLU A 164 13.45 -18.54 -23.86
C GLU A 164 12.03 -18.21 -24.33
N ALA A 165 11.28 -17.44 -23.54
CA ALA A 165 9.92 -17.02 -23.89
C ALA A 165 9.90 -16.18 -25.18
N THR A 166 10.80 -15.19 -25.30
CA THR A 166 10.93 -14.34 -26.49
C THR A 166 11.20 -15.17 -27.74
N GLN A 167 12.13 -16.12 -27.67
CA GLN A 167 12.43 -17.01 -28.79
C GLN A 167 11.19 -17.83 -29.19
N GLY A 168 10.44 -18.36 -28.21
CA GLY A 168 9.20 -19.11 -28.47
C GLY A 168 8.11 -18.27 -29.14
N LEU A 169 7.91 -17.03 -28.68
CA LEU A 169 6.96 -16.09 -29.28
C LEU A 169 7.30 -15.76 -30.74
N ILE A 170 8.58 -15.50 -31.01
CA ILE A 170 9.07 -15.20 -32.36
C ILE A 170 8.91 -16.42 -33.28
N ASP A 171 9.30 -17.61 -32.83
CA ASP A 171 9.16 -18.86 -33.59
C ASP A 171 7.69 -19.25 -33.82
N GLY A 172 6.80 -18.84 -32.91
CA GLY A 172 5.36 -18.98 -33.04
C GLY A 172 4.70 -17.98 -34.01
N GLY A 173 5.42 -16.93 -34.40
CA GLY A 173 4.99 -15.97 -35.43
C GLY A 173 4.42 -14.65 -34.91
N ALA A 174 4.79 -14.23 -33.69
CA ALA A 174 4.45 -12.90 -33.17
C ALA A 174 4.99 -11.78 -34.09
N ASP A 175 4.23 -10.68 -34.21
CA ASP A 175 4.61 -9.49 -34.99
C ASP A 175 5.27 -8.41 -34.12
N ILE A 176 4.94 -8.40 -32.82
CA ILE A 176 5.33 -7.42 -31.81
C ILE A 176 5.70 -8.19 -30.54
N ILE A 177 6.67 -7.72 -29.77
CA ILE A 177 6.91 -8.20 -28.40
C ILE A 177 6.32 -7.17 -27.43
N LEU A 178 5.44 -7.58 -26.53
CA LEU A 178 4.80 -6.73 -25.53
C LEU A 178 5.26 -7.14 -24.13
N ILE A 179 5.99 -6.27 -23.46
CA ILE A 179 6.32 -6.41 -22.03
C ILE A 179 5.26 -5.65 -21.26
N GLU A 180 4.34 -6.34 -20.59
CA GLU A 180 3.18 -5.69 -19.95
C GLU A 180 3.03 -5.99 -18.47
N THR A 181 2.15 -5.22 -17.83
CA THR A 181 1.86 -5.30 -16.39
C THR A 181 3.14 -5.18 -15.58
N VAL A 182 4.05 -4.29 -16.01
CA VAL A 182 5.32 -4.08 -15.33
C VAL A 182 5.06 -3.41 -13.98
N PHE A 183 5.10 -4.22 -12.92
CA PHE A 183 5.05 -3.74 -11.54
C PHE A 183 6.46 -3.41 -11.00
N ASP A 184 7.50 -4.04 -11.56
CA ASP A 184 8.91 -3.89 -11.19
C ASP A 184 9.75 -3.55 -12.44
N THR A 185 10.31 -2.34 -12.47
CA THR A 185 11.09 -1.84 -13.61
C THR A 185 12.38 -2.62 -13.82
N LEU A 186 12.98 -3.19 -12.76
CA LEU A 186 14.20 -3.99 -12.90
C LEU A 186 13.90 -5.31 -13.64
N ASN A 187 12.74 -5.91 -13.39
CA ASN A 187 12.26 -7.06 -14.17
C ASN A 187 12.08 -6.68 -15.65
N ALA A 188 11.50 -5.51 -15.94
CA ALA A 188 11.36 -5.05 -17.32
C ALA A 188 12.70 -4.78 -18.00
N LYS A 189 13.70 -4.24 -17.29
CA LYS A 189 15.07 -4.10 -17.81
C LYS A 189 15.68 -5.46 -18.14
N ALA A 190 15.46 -6.48 -17.31
CA ALA A 190 15.88 -7.85 -17.61
C ALA A 190 15.18 -8.43 -18.85
N ALA A 191 13.87 -8.20 -19.00
CA ALA A 191 13.11 -8.58 -20.19
C ALA A 191 13.62 -7.87 -21.45
N ILE A 192 13.87 -6.56 -21.40
CA ILE A 192 14.45 -5.78 -22.50
C ILE A 192 15.82 -6.34 -22.90
N PHE A 193 16.68 -6.60 -21.91
CA PHE A 193 18.01 -7.15 -22.15
C PHE A 193 17.92 -8.50 -22.88
N ALA A 194 17.02 -9.38 -22.42
CA ALA A 194 16.75 -10.68 -23.05
C ALA A 194 16.21 -10.55 -24.48
N VAL A 195 15.28 -9.62 -24.70
CA VAL A 195 14.69 -9.35 -26.03
C VAL A 195 15.76 -8.86 -27.00
N GLU A 196 16.58 -7.88 -26.61
CA GLU A 196 17.68 -7.38 -27.44
C GLU A 196 18.73 -8.46 -27.71
N GLN A 197 19.10 -9.26 -26.70
CA GLN A 197 20.03 -10.37 -26.87
C GLN A 197 19.48 -11.42 -27.85
N THR A 198 18.18 -11.69 -27.81
CA THR A 198 17.50 -12.61 -28.74
C THR A 198 17.48 -12.05 -30.15
N PHE A 199 17.19 -10.75 -30.31
CA PHE A 199 17.25 -10.09 -31.62
C PHE A 199 18.65 -10.12 -32.24
N ASP A 200 19.71 -9.90 -31.44
CA ASP A 200 21.08 -9.99 -31.92
C ASP A 200 21.43 -11.41 -32.39
N LYS A 201 20.98 -12.44 -31.67
CA LYS A 201 21.17 -13.85 -32.05
C LYS A 201 20.45 -14.18 -33.37
N LEU A 202 19.24 -13.63 -33.58
CA LEU A 202 18.43 -13.86 -34.77
C LEU A 202 18.80 -12.99 -35.97
N GLY A 203 19.48 -11.86 -35.75
CA GLY A 203 19.89 -10.92 -36.79
C GLY A 203 18.78 -10.00 -37.31
N TYR A 204 17.62 -9.93 -36.63
CA TYR A 204 16.54 -8.99 -36.93
C TYR A 204 15.77 -8.60 -35.65
N LYS A 205 15.09 -7.45 -35.69
CA LYS A 205 14.31 -6.89 -34.57
C LYS A 205 12.82 -6.87 -34.89
N LEU A 206 11.99 -7.17 -33.90
CA LEU A 206 10.55 -6.87 -33.92
C LEU A 206 10.28 -5.57 -33.13
N PRO A 207 9.16 -4.86 -33.39
CA PRO A 207 8.71 -3.77 -32.54
C PRO A 207 8.48 -4.24 -31.10
N VAL A 208 8.92 -3.44 -30.12
CA VAL A 208 8.74 -3.71 -28.70
C VAL A 208 7.73 -2.71 -28.12
N MET A 209 6.67 -3.20 -27.50
CA MET A 209 5.73 -2.41 -26.71
C MET A 209 6.04 -2.63 -25.23
N ILE A 210 5.89 -1.60 -24.41
CA ILE A 210 6.05 -1.68 -22.96
C ILE A 210 4.82 -1.07 -22.28
N SER A 211 4.27 -1.76 -21.30
CA SER A 211 3.16 -1.27 -20.47
C SER A 211 3.42 -1.51 -18.99
N GLY A 212 3.45 -0.43 -18.21
CA GLY A 212 3.57 -0.49 -16.75
C GLY A 212 2.23 -0.62 -16.04
N THR A 213 2.26 -0.82 -14.72
CA THR A 213 1.05 -0.78 -13.88
C THR A 213 1.26 0.16 -12.71
N ILE A 214 0.37 1.15 -12.59
CA ILE A 214 0.29 2.07 -11.44
C ILE A 214 -0.67 1.45 -10.43
N THR A 215 -0.22 1.24 -9.19
CA THR A 215 -0.95 0.41 -8.22
C THR A 215 -2.06 1.13 -7.48
N ASP A 216 -1.92 2.44 -7.28
CA ASP A 216 -2.83 3.24 -6.47
C ASP A 216 -2.80 4.73 -6.85
N ALA A 217 -3.56 5.54 -6.09
CA ALA A 217 -3.69 6.98 -6.33
C ALA A 217 -2.39 7.79 -6.10
N SER A 218 -1.34 7.21 -5.52
CA SER A 218 -0.03 7.87 -5.39
C SER A 218 0.68 8.05 -6.73
N GLY A 219 0.27 7.30 -7.77
CA GLY A 219 0.84 7.42 -9.11
C GLY A 219 2.17 6.72 -9.32
N ARG A 220 2.44 5.69 -8.53
CA ARG A 220 3.69 4.92 -8.59
C ARG A 220 3.44 3.46 -9.02
N THR A 221 4.45 2.85 -9.61
CA THR A 221 4.50 1.39 -9.77
C THR A 221 4.62 0.71 -8.41
N LEU A 222 4.44 -0.62 -8.34
CA LEU A 222 4.66 -1.35 -7.10
C LEU A 222 6.10 -1.19 -6.57
N SER A 223 7.08 -1.11 -7.47
CA SER A 223 8.48 -0.82 -7.13
C SER A 223 8.77 0.66 -6.80
N GLY A 224 7.76 1.52 -6.74
CA GLY A 224 7.83 2.90 -6.27
C GLY A 224 8.13 3.97 -7.34
N GLN A 225 8.25 3.61 -8.62
CA GLN A 225 8.62 4.56 -9.68
C GLN A 225 7.45 5.43 -10.16
N THR A 226 7.71 6.72 -10.42
CA THR A 226 6.74 7.61 -11.09
C THR A 226 6.67 7.34 -12.60
N ALA A 227 5.63 7.85 -13.28
CA ALA A 227 5.46 7.64 -14.72
C ALA A 227 6.63 8.17 -15.57
N ALA A 228 7.15 9.36 -15.25
CA ALA A 228 8.35 9.88 -15.91
C ALA A 228 9.61 9.05 -15.64
N ALA A 229 9.78 8.58 -14.39
CA ALA A 229 10.94 7.75 -14.02
C ALA A 229 10.93 6.41 -14.75
N PHE A 230 9.75 5.80 -14.86
CA PHE A 230 9.50 4.58 -15.63
C PHE A 230 9.89 4.75 -17.10
N TRP A 231 9.41 5.81 -17.74
CA TRP A 231 9.75 6.11 -19.14
C TRP A 231 11.25 6.30 -19.35
N TYR A 232 11.91 7.12 -18.52
CA TYR A 232 13.35 7.38 -18.66
C TYR A 232 14.22 6.15 -18.39
N SER A 233 13.74 5.23 -17.55
CA SER A 233 14.41 3.95 -17.28
C SER A 233 14.39 3.01 -18.49
N LEU A 234 13.34 3.08 -19.33
CA LEU A 234 13.09 2.08 -20.38
C LEU A 234 13.22 2.61 -21.81
N LYS A 235 13.32 3.93 -22.04
CA LYS A 235 13.42 4.54 -23.38
C LYS A 235 14.60 4.01 -24.24
N HIS A 236 15.63 3.44 -23.61
CA HIS A 236 16.83 2.95 -24.29
C HIS A 236 16.58 1.84 -25.31
N VAL A 237 15.50 1.05 -25.15
CA VAL A 237 15.10 0.02 -26.14
C VAL A 237 14.40 0.60 -27.37
N GLN A 238 14.10 1.90 -27.37
CA GLN A 238 13.34 2.59 -28.43
C GLN A 238 12.01 1.89 -28.71
N PRO A 239 11.14 1.72 -27.70
CA PRO A 239 9.91 0.95 -27.86
C PRO A 239 9.00 1.63 -28.88
N VAL A 240 8.24 0.84 -29.63
CA VAL A 240 7.21 1.36 -30.54
C VAL A 240 6.07 1.99 -29.76
N SER A 241 5.75 1.51 -28.56
CA SER A 241 4.86 2.24 -27.65
C SER A 241 5.24 2.05 -26.20
N ILE A 242 4.89 3.04 -25.39
CA ILE A 242 4.98 3.03 -23.94
C ILE A 242 3.61 3.37 -23.35
N GLY A 243 3.21 2.71 -22.28
CA GLY A 243 1.87 2.86 -21.73
C GLY A 243 1.67 2.34 -20.33
N PHE A 244 0.41 2.34 -19.89
CA PHE A 244 -0.02 1.74 -18.65
C PHE A 244 -1.26 0.87 -18.82
N ASN A 245 -1.36 -0.17 -17.99
CA ASN A 245 -2.47 -1.11 -17.97
C ASN A 245 -2.76 -1.66 -16.58
N CYS A 246 -3.97 -2.21 -16.43
CA CYS A 246 -4.44 -2.85 -15.20
C CYS A 246 -4.48 -1.92 -13.97
N ALA A 247 -4.75 -2.51 -12.80
CA ALA A 247 -4.93 -1.93 -11.46
C ALA A 247 -6.01 -0.84 -11.34
N LEU A 248 -5.91 0.22 -12.13
CA LEU A 248 -6.79 1.38 -12.14
C LEU A 248 -7.80 1.34 -13.31
N GLY A 249 -8.92 2.02 -13.10
CA GLY A 249 -9.92 2.27 -14.15
C GLY A 249 -9.50 3.40 -15.09
N ALA A 250 -10.33 3.67 -16.09
CA ALA A 250 -10.10 4.74 -17.06
C ALA A 250 -10.17 6.15 -16.44
N GLN A 251 -10.81 6.33 -15.29
CA GLN A 251 -10.86 7.65 -14.67
C GLN A 251 -9.54 7.99 -13.97
N GLU A 252 -9.02 7.06 -13.16
CA GLU A 252 -7.84 7.25 -12.32
C GLU A 252 -6.55 7.25 -13.15
N LEU A 253 -6.50 6.43 -14.21
CA LEU A 253 -5.30 6.29 -15.03
C LEU A 253 -5.04 7.51 -15.95
N ARG A 254 -6.04 8.37 -16.13
CA ARG A 254 -6.03 9.48 -17.11
C ARG A 254 -4.83 10.42 -16.95
N GLN A 255 -4.54 10.84 -15.72
CA GLN A 255 -3.48 11.82 -15.45
C GLN A 255 -2.08 11.31 -15.82
N TYR A 256 -1.83 10.01 -15.65
CA TYR A 256 -0.53 9.40 -15.97
C TYR A 256 -0.36 9.19 -17.47
N ILE A 257 -1.45 8.90 -18.18
CA ILE A 257 -1.46 8.87 -19.65
C ILE A 257 -1.25 10.27 -20.23
N GLU A 258 -1.85 11.30 -19.63
CA GLU A 258 -1.60 12.70 -19.99
C GLU A 258 -0.13 13.08 -19.79
N GLU A 259 0.45 12.81 -18.62
CA GLU A 259 1.86 13.06 -18.33
C GLU A 259 2.77 12.34 -19.36
N LEU A 260 2.56 11.05 -19.55
CA LEU A 260 3.33 10.23 -20.50
C LEU A 260 3.20 10.75 -21.94
N SER A 261 2.01 11.22 -22.32
CA SER A 261 1.75 11.79 -23.63
C SER A 261 2.53 13.08 -23.90
N ASN A 262 2.96 13.79 -22.86
CA ASN A 262 3.75 15.01 -23.00
C ASN A 262 5.27 14.73 -23.06
N ILE A 263 5.74 13.64 -22.46
CA ILE A 263 7.18 13.36 -22.29
C ILE A 263 7.71 12.21 -23.15
N ALA A 264 6.85 11.36 -23.73
CA ALA A 264 7.28 10.23 -24.55
C ALA A 264 7.56 10.67 -26.00
N ASP A 265 8.77 10.39 -26.50
CA ASP A 265 9.18 10.57 -27.91
C ASP A 265 8.77 9.39 -28.82
N THR A 266 7.86 8.54 -28.34
CA THR A 266 7.28 7.40 -29.05
C THR A 266 5.75 7.38 -28.94
N TYR A 267 5.08 6.37 -29.50
CA TYR A 267 3.63 6.23 -29.42
C TYR A 267 3.17 5.86 -28.00
N VAL A 268 1.97 6.26 -27.62
CA VAL A 268 1.39 5.97 -26.29
C VAL A 268 0.30 4.92 -26.38
N SER A 269 0.40 3.90 -25.53
CA SER A 269 -0.60 2.85 -25.37
C SER A 269 -1.31 2.93 -24.01
N ALA A 270 -2.55 2.47 -23.93
CA ALA A 270 -3.23 2.25 -22.66
C ALA A 270 -4.22 1.09 -22.77
N HIS A 271 -4.45 0.38 -21.68
CA HIS A 271 -5.53 -0.61 -21.57
C HIS A 271 -6.00 -0.74 -20.12
N PRO A 272 -6.87 0.18 -19.64
CA PRO A 272 -7.33 0.21 -18.25
C PRO A 272 -8.31 -0.94 -17.94
N ASN A 273 -8.58 -1.15 -16.65
CA ASN A 273 -9.65 -2.05 -16.20
C ASN A 273 -11.04 -1.44 -16.46
N ALA A 274 -12.08 -2.28 -16.45
CA ALA A 274 -13.48 -1.84 -16.43
C ALA A 274 -13.88 -1.36 -15.02
N GLY A 275 -13.18 -0.35 -14.51
CA GLY A 275 -13.30 0.17 -13.15
C GLY A 275 -12.52 -0.64 -12.12
N LEU A 276 -12.66 -0.27 -10.85
CA LEU A 276 -12.10 -1.02 -9.74
C LEU A 276 -12.99 -2.25 -9.44
N PRO A 277 -12.40 -3.41 -9.08
CA PRO A 277 -13.19 -4.57 -8.68
C PRO A 277 -13.99 -4.25 -7.42
N ASN A 278 -15.25 -4.65 -7.40
CA ASN A 278 -16.12 -4.52 -6.23
C ASN A 278 -15.79 -5.61 -5.18
N GLU A 279 -16.47 -5.59 -4.04
CA GLU A 279 -16.27 -6.55 -2.92
C GLU A 279 -16.48 -8.03 -3.31
N PHE A 280 -17.04 -8.31 -4.49
CA PHE A 280 -17.22 -9.65 -5.04
C PHE A 280 -16.21 -10.01 -6.14
N GLY A 281 -15.25 -9.14 -6.42
CA GLY A 281 -14.27 -9.31 -7.51
C GLY A 281 -14.86 -9.08 -8.90
N GLU A 282 -16.04 -8.46 -9.01
CA GLU A 282 -16.69 -8.12 -10.27
C GLU A 282 -16.41 -6.67 -10.67
N TYR A 283 -16.57 -6.35 -11.96
CA TYR A 283 -16.29 -5.03 -12.52
C TYR A 283 -17.61 -4.31 -12.85
N ASP A 284 -17.87 -3.19 -12.17
CA ASP A 284 -19.15 -2.47 -12.24
C ASP A 284 -19.24 -1.49 -13.43
N GLU A 285 -18.12 -1.17 -14.09
CA GLU A 285 -18.10 -0.21 -15.19
C GLU A 285 -18.64 -0.83 -16.49
N THR A 286 -19.67 -0.20 -17.06
CA THR A 286 -20.29 -0.67 -18.31
C THR A 286 -19.45 -0.31 -19.55
N PRO A 287 -19.60 -1.05 -20.67
CA PRO A 287 -18.97 -0.70 -21.95
C PRO A 287 -19.15 0.77 -22.36
N GLU A 288 -20.35 1.33 -22.16
CA GLU A 288 -20.66 2.71 -22.52
C GLU A 288 -19.96 3.74 -21.61
N MET A 289 -19.82 3.43 -20.31
CA MET A 289 -19.12 4.29 -19.35
C MET A 289 -17.63 4.38 -19.71
N MET A 290 -16.99 3.22 -19.87
CA MET A 290 -15.57 3.15 -20.20
C MET A 290 -15.28 3.81 -21.57
N ALA A 291 -16.13 3.58 -22.57
CA ALA A 291 -15.98 4.20 -23.88
C ALA A 291 -16.15 5.73 -23.85
N ALA A 292 -16.99 6.26 -22.95
CA ALA A 292 -17.17 7.71 -22.77
C ALA A 292 -15.91 8.36 -22.16
N GLU A 293 -15.32 7.76 -21.14
CA GLU A 293 -14.07 8.24 -20.52
C GLU A 293 -12.91 8.20 -21.53
N LEU A 294 -12.75 7.09 -22.25
CA LEU A 294 -11.68 6.96 -23.24
C LEU A 294 -11.86 7.87 -24.46
N ALA A 295 -13.09 8.27 -24.78
CA ALA A 295 -13.35 9.25 -25.83
C ALA A 295 -12.79 10.64 -25.47
N ASP A 296 -12.77 11.01 -24.19
CA ASP A 296 -12.10 12.24 -23.72
C ASP A 296 -10.59 12.20 -23.96
N TRP A 297 -9.95 11.06 -23.67
CA TRP A 297 -8.51 10.87 -23.88
C TRP A 297 -8.14 10.99 -25.37
N ALA A 298 -8.93 10.34 -26.23
CA ALA A 298 -8.74 10.41 -27.68
C ALA A 298 -9.01 11.80 -28.23
N ALA A 299 -10.03 12.50 -27.73
CA ALA A 299 -10.31 13.89 -28.09
C ALA A 299 -9.18 14.85 -27.66
N SER A 300 -8.55 14.59 -26.52
CA SER A 300 -7.40 15.33 -25.98
C SER A 300 -6.10 14.98 -26.70
N GLY A 301 -6.09 13.93 -27.52
CA GLY A 301 -4.95 13.54 -28.34
C GLY A 301 -3.86 12.79 -27.56
N TYR A 302 -4.24 12.01 -26.54
CA TYR A 302 -3.27 11.31 -25.68
C TYR A 302 -2.85 9.92 -26.18
N LEU A 303 -3.64 9.31 -27.07
CA LEU A 303 -3.53 7.87 -27.38
C LEU A 303 -3.09 7.58 -28.82
N ASN A 304 -2.36 6.48 -28.99
CA ASN A 304 -2.08 5.84 -30.28
C ASN A 304 -2.57 4.39 -30.34
N ILE A 305 -2.54 3.68 -29.21
CA ILE A 305 -3.06 2.33 -29.05
C ILE A 305 -3.96 2.30 -27.81
N ILE A 306 -5.13 1.67 -27.90
CA ILE A 306 -6.07 1.54 -26.78
C ILE A 306 -6.68 0.13 -26.74
N GLY A 307 -6.75 -0.47 -25.56
CA GLY A 307 -7.38 -1.77 -25.32
C GLY A 307 -8.15 -1.81 -24.00
N GLY A 308 -8.31 -3.02 -23.48
CA GLY A 308 -8.88 -3.25 -22.16
C GLY A 308 -8.13 -4.31 -21.39
N CYS A 309 -8.05 -4.17 -20.06
CA CYS A 309 -7.47 -5.19 -19.18
C CYS A 309 -8.60 -5.94 -18.44
N CYS A 310 -8.48 -6.13 -17.12
CA CYS A 310 -9.42 -6.93 -16.35
C CYS A 310 -10.84 -6.36 -16.38
N GLY A 311 -11.82 -7.25 -16.53
CA GLY A 311 -13.24 -6.89 -16.68
C GLY A 311 -13.68 -6.50 -18.09
N THR A 312 -12.76 -6.38 -19.05
CA THR A 312 -13.10 -5.92 -20.42
C THR A 312 -13.47 -7.08 -21.34
N SER A 313 -14.64 -6.97 -21.98
CA SER A 313 -15.22 -7.98 -22.87
C SER A 313 -15.16 -7.55 -24.34
N PRO A 314 -15.47 -8.43 -25.31
CA PRO A 314 -15.66 -8.04 -26.70
C PRO A 314 -16.69 -6.92 -26.89
N ASP A 315 -17.73 -6.83 -26.05
CA ASP A 315 -18.70 -5.73 -26.11
C ASP A 315 -18.08 -4.41 -25.64
N THR A 316 -17.22 -4.44 -24.62
CA THR A 316 -16.41 -3.30 -24.18
C THR A 316 -15.52 -2.79 -25.32
N ILE A 317 -14.77 -3.68 -25.98
CA ILE A 317 -13.90 -3.31 -27.10
C ILE A 317 -14.72 -2.73 -28.27
N ARG A 318 -15.88 -3.31 -28.58
CA ARG A 318 -16.77 -2.80 -29.64
C ARG A 318 -17.24 -1.37 -29.34
N ALA A 319 -17.59 -1.09 -28.09
CA ALA A 319 -17.99 0.25 -27.65
C ALA A 319 -16.82 1.25 -27.76
N ILE A 320 -15.61 0.84 -27.34
CA ILE A 320 -14.39 1.66 -27.45
C ILE A 320 -14.09 1.97 -28.92
N VAL A 321 -14.08 0.97 -29.80
CA VAL A 321 -13.84 1.14 -31.24
C VAL A 321 -14.82 2.15 -31.83
N ALA A 322 -16.13 1.96 -31.57
CA ALA A 322 -17.17 2.85 -32.09
C ALA A 322 -17.04 4.29 -31.58
N ALA A 323 -16.61 4.48 -30.34
CA ALA A 323 -16.41 5.80 -29.74
C ALA A 323 -15.16 6.51 -30.28
N LEU A 324 -14.07 5.77 -30.50
CA LEU A 324 -12.73 6.34 -30.73
C LEU A 324 -12.31 6.42 -32.20
N GLU A 325 -12.87 5.61 -33.12
CA GLU A 325 -12.42 5.52 -34.53
C GLU A 325 -12.44 6.87 -35.28
N LYS A 326 -13.28 7.81 -34.84
CA LYS A 326 -13.41 9.16 -35.44
C LYS A 326 -12.27 10.12 -35.06
N TYR A 327 -11.48 9.83 -34.03
CA TYR A 327 -10.42 10.73 -33.55
C TYR A 327 -9.07 10.44 -34.21
N PRO A 328 -8.25 11.46 -34.47
CA PRO A 328 -6.89 11.27 -34.95
C PRO A 328 -5.98 10.66 -33.86
N PRO A 329 -4.91 9.95 -34.22
CA PRO A 329 -3.93 9.47 -33.25
C PRO A 329 -3.14 10.65 -32.65
N ARG A 330 -2.61 10.46 -31.45
CA ARG A 330 -1.64 11.37 -30.83
C ARG A 330 -0.47 11.62 -31.78
N LYS A 331 -0.07 12.89 -31.90
CA LYS A 331 1.17 13.27 -32.57
C LYS A 331 2.32 13.17 -31.57
N ILE A 332 3.40 12.51 -31.97
CA ILE A 332 4.62 12.44 -31.17
C ILE A 332 5.19 13.87 -31.05
N PRO A 333 5.44 14.37 -29.82
CA PRO A 333 5.99 15.71 -29.61
C PRO A 333 7.44 15.79 -30.08
N GLU A 334 7.85 16.97 -30.55
CA GLU A 334 9.27 17.28 -30.73
C GLU A 334 9.84 17.72 -29.38
N LEU A 335 10.70 16.89 -28.80
CA LEU A 335 11.31 17.12 -27.49
C LEU A 335 12.76 17.59 -27.65
N GLU A 336 13.20 18.50 -26.76
CA GLU A 336 14.59 18.89 -26.68
C GLU A 336 15.44 17.72 -26.15
N LYS A 337 16.61 17.50 -26.76
CA LYS A 337 17.55 16.48 -26.29
C LYS A 337 18.17 16.89 -24.96
N ARG A 338 17.90 16.10 -23.93
CA ARG A 338 18.39 16.29 -22.56
C ARG A 338 18.86 14.95 -21.99
N CYS A 339 19.80 15.01 -21.05
CA CYS A 339 20.16 13.82 -20.28
C CYS A 339 19.03 13.53 -19.30
N HIS A 340 18.42 12.36 -19.42
CA HIS A 340 17.36 11.91 -18.53
C HIS A 340 17.88 10.74 -17.71
N LEU A 341 17.83 10.88 -16.40
CA LEU A 341 18.18 9.88 -15.40
C LEU A 341 16.96 9.55 -14.55
N ALA A 342 17.02 8.45 -13.79
CA ALA A 342 15.94 8.10 -12.87
C ALA A 342 16.46 7.29 -11.67
N GLY A 343 15.95 7.61 -10.49
CA GLY A 343 15.85 6.69 -9.35
C GLY A 343 14.44 6.11 -9.32
N LEU A 344 13.74 6.28 -8.19
CA LEU A 344 12.27 6.21 -8.13
C LEU A 344 11.61 7.44 -8.77
N GLU A 345 12.33 8.56 -8.82
CA GLU A 345 11.86 9.80 -9.43
C GLU A 345 12.72 10.17 -10.63
N ALA A 346 12.10 10.91 -11.56
CA ALA A 346 12.74 11.35 -12.78
C ALA A 346 13.64 12.56 -12.53
N MET A 347 14.82 12.57 -13.16
CA MET A 347 15.74 13.69 -13.15
C MET A 347 16.15 14.04 -14.58
N SER A 348 16.06 15.31 -14.95
CA SER A 348 16.48 15.79 -16.28
C SER A 348 17.55 16.87 -16.13
N ILE A 349 18.61 16.75 -16.93
CA ILE A 349 19.72 17.69 -16.97
C ILE A 349 19.69 18.40 -18.34
N GLY A 350 19.43 19.70 -18.31
CA GLY A 350 19.29 20.58 -19.47
C GLY A 350 19.85 21.98 -19.21
N PRO A 351 19.68 22.93 -20.15
CA PRO A 351 20.24 24.28 -20.05
C PRO A 351 19.76 25.10 -18.84
N GLU A 352 18.55 24.80 -18.34
CA GLU A 352 17.99 25.43 -17.14
C GLU A 352 18.43 24.79 -15.82
N THR A 353 19.04 23.61 -15.88
CA THR A 353 19.50 22.89 -14.69
C THR A 353 20.71 23.63 -14.11
N LEU A 354 20.67 23.88 -12.79
CA LEU A 354 21.84 24.36 -12.06
C LEU A 354 22.91 23.25 -12.02
N PHE A 355 24.09 23.57 -11.49
CA PHE A 355 25.13 22.58 -11.29
C PHE A 355 24.62 21.38 -10.49
N VAL A 356 24.84 20.17 -11.01
CA VAL A 356 24.37 18.92 -10.38
C VAL A 356 25.42 18.41 -9.38
N ASN A 357 25.02 18.31 -8.11
CA ASN A 357 25.87 17.74 -7.06
C ASN A 357 25.76 16.22 -7.04
N VAL A 358 26.88 15.52 -7.29
CA VAL A 358 27.01 14.08 -7.13
C VAL A 358 27.69 13.80 -5.79
N GLY A 359 27.01 13.11 -4.87
CA GLY A 359 27.51 12.87 -3.51
C GLY A 359 28.67 11.87 -3.46
N GLU A 360 29.84 12.30 -2.95
CA GLU A 360 31.10 11.53 -2.95
C GLU A 360 31.34 10.61 -1.72
N ARG A 361 30.53 10.69 -0.66
CA ARG A 361 30.86 10.10 0.66
C ARG A 361 30.62 8.60 0.77
N THR A 362 29.84 8.02 -0.14
CA THR A 362 29.56 6.58 -0.30
C THR A 362 30.70 5.88 -1.06
N ASN A 363 31.93 6.20 -0.66
CA ASN A 363 33.15 5.75 -1.33
C ASN A 363 34.13 5.15 -0.31
N VAL A 364 34.41 3.85 -0.44
CA VAL A 364 35.30 3.11 0.49
C VAL A 364 36.73 3.66 0.47
N THR A 365 37.19 4.20 -0.65
CA THR A 365 38.55 4.80 -0.74
C THR A 365 38.59 6.26 -0.27
N GLY A 366 37.49 6.99 -0.46
CA GLY A 366 37.37 8.42 -0.20
C GLY A 366 36.90 8.79 1.21
N SER A 367 36.13 7.92 1.87
CA SER A 367 35.47 8.19 3.15
C SER A 367 35.88 7.18 4.22
N ALA A 368 36.64 7.64 5.21
CA ALA A 368 37.12 6.78 6.30
C ALA A 368 35.97 6.18 7.16
N ILE A 369 34.88 6.94 7.33
CA ILE A 369 33.71 6.49 8.08
C ILE A 369 32.96 5.40 7.31
N PHE A 370 32.71 5.63 6.02
CA PHE A 370 32.02 4.67 5.15
C PHE A 370 32.84 3.39 4.99
N LYS A 371 34.16 3.51 4.76
CA LYS A 371 35.09 2.37 4.74
C LYS A 371 34.96 1.50 5.98
N LYS A 372 34.96 2.12 7.16
CA LYS A 372 34.84 1.40 8.43
C LYS A 372 33.52 0.64 8.50
N MET A 373 32.41 1.29 8.17
CA MET A 373 31.08 0.66 8.19
C MET A 373 31.00 -0.53 7.24
N ILE A 374 31.47 -0.39 5.99
CA ILE A 374 31.42 -1.46 4.99
C ILE A 374 32.35 -2.63 5.37
N VAL A 375 33.57 -2.37 5.83
CA VAL A 375 34.51 -3.42 6.26
C VAL A 375 34.02 -4.15 7.52
N GLU A 376 33.31 -3.46 8.41
CA GLU A 376 32.67 -4.04 9.60
C GLU A 376 31.29 -4.66 9.30
N GLU A 377 30.85 -4.70 8.03
CA GLU A 377 29.54 -5.19 7.59
C GLU A 377 28.33 -4.47 8.24
N ARG A 378 28.52 -3.22 8.68
CA ARG A 378 27.48 -2.34 9.25
C ARG A 378 26.75 -1.58 8.15
N TYR A 379 26.09 -2.31 7.25
CA TYR A 379 25.44 -1.75 6.06
C TYR A 379 24.30 -0.77 6.37
N GLU A 380 23.53 -1.00 7.44
CA GLU A 380 22.45 -0.09 7.86
C GLU A 380 22.97 1.31 8.19
N GLU A 381 24.08 1.41 8.91
CA GLU A 381 24.72 2.69 9.19
C GLU A 381 25.36 3.31 7.96
N ALA A 382 25.80 2.48 7.00
CA ALA A 382 26.31 2.95 5.73
C ALA A 382 25.20 3.58 4.87
N LEU A 383 23.95 3.11 4.98
CA LEU A 383 22.79 3.72 4.31
C LEU A 383 22.52 5.13 4.84
N GLU A 384 22.72 5.37 6.14
CA GLU A 384 22.57 6.72 6.72
C GLU A 384 23.54 7.73 6.07
N VAL A 385 24.75 7.29 5.68
CA VAL A 385 25.67 8.14 4.92
C VAL A 385 25.11 8.51 3.55
N ALA A 386 24.45 7.59 2.87
CA ALA A 386 23.80 7.86 1.58
C ALA A 386 22.59 8.80 1.77
N LYS A 387 21.74 8.53 2.75
CA LYS A 387 20.59 9.37 3.11
C LYS A 387 20.98 10.81 3.43
N GLN A 388 21.98 10.98 4.30
CA GLN A 388 22.49 12.29 4.68
C GLN A 388 23.02 13.09 3.47
N GLN A 389 23.56 12.42 2.43
CA GLN A 389 23.98 13.14 1.22
C GLN A 389 22.79 13.69 0.44
N VAL A 390 21.72 12.91 0.29
CA VAL A 390 20.49 13.37 -0.39
C VAL A 390 19.85 14.53 0.37
N GLU A 391 19.75 14.43 1.69
CA GLU A 391 19.21 15.50 2.54
C GLU A 391 20.04 16.79 2.46
N ASN A 392 21.35 16.67 2.27
CA ASN A 392 22.27 17.79 2.05
C ASN A 392 22.33 18.28 0.59
N GLY A 393 21.41 17.85 -0.27
CA GLY A 393 21.26 18.35 -1.64
C GLY A 393 22.05 17.61 -2.71
N ALA A 394 22.53 16.39 -2.45
CA ALA A 394 23.03 15.51 -3.51
C ALA A 394 21.86 15.05 -4.40
N GLN A 395 21.97 15.30 -5.70
CA GLN A 395 20.95 14.93 -6.69
C GLN A 395 21.25 13.58 -7.35
N ILE A 396 22.49 13.10 -7.24
CA ILE A 396 22.96 11.78 -7.66
C ILE A 396 23.89 11.27 -6.54
N ILE A 397 23.91 9.97 -6.28
CA ILE A 397 24.82 9.37 -5.28
C ILE A 397 25.88 8.53 -6.01
N ASP A 398 27.16 8.82 -5.77
CA ASP A 398 28.29 8.02 -6.27
C ASP A 398 28.61 6.90 -5.29
N ILE A 399 28.58 5.65 -5.75
CA ILE A 399 28.79 4.46 -4.90
C ILE A 399 30.03 3.73 -5.38
N ASN A 400 31.06 3.71 -4.53
CA ASN A 400 32.32 3.02 -4.79
C ASN A 400 32.65 2.04 -3.66
N MET A 401 32.83 0.76 -4.05
CA MET A 401 33.16 -0.35 -3.14
C MET A 401 34.56 -0.93 -3.39
N ASP A 402 35.40 -0.26 -4.18
CA ASP A 402 36.73 -0.76 -4.54
C ASP A 402 37.67 -0.73 -3.32
N GLU A 403 38.11 -1.91 -2.87
CA GLU A 403 39.14 -2.04 -1.83
C GLU A 403 39.81 -3.41 -1.95
N GLY A 404 41.13 -3.49 -1.79
CA GLY A 404 41.89 -4.71 -2.07
C GLY A 404 41.60 -5.87 -1.11
N MET A 405 41.04 -5.58 0.07
CA MET A 405 40.75 -6.55 1.13
C MET A 405 39.27 -6.96 1.18
N LEU A 406 38.43 -6.42 0.31
CA LEU A 406 36.98 -6.60 0.34
C LEU A 406 36.48 -7.30 -0.93
N ASP A 407 35.44 -8.12 -0.82
CA ASP A 407 34.70 -8.59 -1.99
C ASP A 407 33.83 -7.45 -2.52
N SER A 408 34.45 -6.59 -3.33
CA SER A 408 33.83 -5.36 -3.86
C SER A 408 32.58 -5.65 -4.69
N LYS A 409 32.53 -6.80 -5.36
CA LYS A 409 31.34 -7.19 -6.13
C LYS A 409 30.19 -7.54 -5.20
N ALA A 410 30.43 -8.37 -4.18
CA ALA A 410 29.41 -8.76 -3.22
C ALA A 410 28.91 -7.56 -2.39
N ALA A 411 29.82 -6.67 -1.96
CA ALA A 411 29.45 -5.48 -1.21
C ALA A 411 28.64 -4.48 -2.05
N MET A 412 28.97 -4.31 -3.34
CA MET A 412 28.20 -3.48 -4.26
C MET A 412 26.76 -3.98 -4.38
N VAL A 413 26.59 -5.29 -4.64
CA VAL A 413 25.26 -5.92 -4.73
C VAL A 413 24.50 -5.75 -3.41
N ARG A 414 25.09 -6.14 -2.27
CA ARG A 414 24.43 -6.05 -0.97
C ARG A 414 24.01 -4.64 -0.60
N PHE A 415 24.88 -3.64 -0.84
CA PHE A 415 24.57 -2.26 -0.52
C PHE A 415 23.47 -1.69 -1.43
N LEU A 416 23.48 -2.00 -2.72
CA LEU A 416 22.44 -1.56 -3.65
C LEU A 416 21.08 -2.23 -3.37
N ASP A 417 21.08 -3.52 -3.03
CA ASP A 417 19.85 -4.24 -2.68
C ASP A 417 19.21 -3.68 -1.40
N LEU A 418 20.03 -3.29 -0.42
CA LEU A 418 19.57 -2.59 0.78
C LEU A 418 19.12 -1.16 0.48
N LEU A 419 19.87 -0.42 -0.34
CA LEU A 419 19.54 0.95 -0.75
C LEU A 419 18.20 1.01 -1.47
N ALA A 420 17.89 0.02 -2.31
CA ALA A 420 16.61 -0.06 -3.01
C ALA A 420 15.40 -0.17 -2.06
N ALA A 421 15.60 -0.63 -0.82
CA ALA A 421 14.57 -0.68 0.21
C ALA A 421 14.37 0.64 0.97
N GLU A 422 15.23 1.64 0.74
CA GLU A 422 15.17 2.96 1.38
C GLU A 422 14.68 4.04 0.40
N PRO A 423 13.38 4.41 0.39
CA PRO A 423 12.80 5.29 -0.63
C PRO A 423 13.44 6.68 -0.69
N ASP A 424 13.88 7.21 0.45
CA ASP A 424 14.55 8.51 0.54
C ASP A 424 15.88 8.55 -0.22
N ILE A 425 16.54 7.40 -0.35
CA ILE A 425 17.80 7.26 -1.07
C ILE A 425 17.51 6.85 -2.51
N ALA A 426 16.63 5.87 -2.70
CA ALA A 426 16.28 5.32 -4.01
C ALA A 426 15.61 6.34 -4.94
N LYS A 427 15.04 7.45 -4.43
CA LYS A 427 14.42 8.49 -5.26
C LYS A 427 15.38 9.17 -6.24
N VAL A 428 16.67 9.30 -5.89
CA VAL A 428 17.68 9.91 -6.76
C VAL A 428 18.41 8.87 -7.63
N PRO A 429 18.93 9.25 -8.82
CA PRO A 429 19.76 8.35 -9.63
C PRO A 429 21.05 7.92 -8.92
N ILE A 430 21.52 6.71 -9.26
CA ILE A 430 22.76 6.13 -8.74
C ILE A 430 23.87 6.21 -9.78
N MET A 431 25.05 6.66 -9.36
CA MET A 431 26.30 6.59 -10.11
C MET A 431 27.13 5.43 -9.57
N LEU A 432 27.30 4.39 -10.38
CA LEU A 432 28.06 3.19 -10.03
C LEU A 432 29.54 3.45 -10.31
N ASP A 433 30.36 3.49 -9.27
CA ASP A 433 31.79 3.77 -9.37
C ASP A 433 32.66 2.54 -9.08
N SER A 434 33.43 2.13 -10.08
CA SER A 434 34.46 1.10 -9.93
C SER A 434 35.46 1.12 -11.08
N SER A 435 36.69 0.74 -10.77
CA SER A 435 37.74 0.48 -11.75
C SER A 435 37.59 -0.84 -12.49
N LYS A 436 36.69 -1.74 -12.05
CA LYS A 436 36.48 -3.08 -12.60
C LYS A 436 35.08 -3.22 -13.21
N TRP A 437 35.04 -3.62 -14.49
CA TRP A 437 33.78 -3.80 -15.22
C TRP A 437 32.82 -4.79 -14.55
N GLU A 438 33.33 -5.90 -14.01
CA GLU A 438 32.50 -6.94 -13.37
C GLU A 438 31.71 -6.44 -12.15
N ILE A 439 32.16 -5.36 -11.51
CA ILE A 439 31.47 -4.70 -10.38
C ILE A 439 30.43 -3.71 -10.91
N LEU A 440 30.78 -2.92 -11.92
CA LEU A 440 29.85 -2.01 -12.61
C LEU A 440 28.65 -2.78 -13.18
N GLU A 441 28.92 -3.89 -13.86
CA GLU A 441 27.90 -4.77 -14.42
C GLU A 441 27.04 -5.41 -13.33
N ALA A 442 27.63 -5.82 -12.20
CA ALA A 442 26.86 -6.32 -11.06
C ALA A 442 25.93 -5.24 -10.49
N GLY A 443 26.41 -4.00 -10.34
CA GLY A 443 25.59 -2.89 -9.86
C GLY A 443 24.47 -2.51 -10.84
N LEU A 444 24.72 -2.55 -12.16
CA LEU A 444 23.71 -2.29 -13.18
C LEU A 444 22.53 -3.26 -13.11
N LYS A 445 22.78 -4.49 -12.66
CA LYS A 445 21.77 -5.53 -12.43
C LYS A 445 20.95 -5.34 -11.15
N CYS A 446 21.31 -4.40 -10.28
CA CYS A 446 20.61 -4.10 -9.03
C CYS A 446 19.81 -2.77 -9.07
N ILE A 447 20.05 -1.90 -10.06
CA ILE A 447 19.39 -0.59 -10.14
C ILE A 447 18.18 -0.59 -11.08
N GLN A 448 16.98 -0.30 -10.55
CA GLN A 448 15.75 -0.25 -11.34
C GLN A 448 15.69 0.98 -12.28
N GLY A 449 16.24 2.11 -11.84
CA GLY A 449 16.26 3.36 -12.60
C GLY A 449 17.33 3.43 -13.68
N LYS A 450 17.38 4.56 -14.39
CA LYS A 450 18.48 4.93 -15.28
C LYS A 450 19.57 5.65 -14.49
N GLY A 451 20.59 4.89 -14.10
CA GLY A 451 21.80 5.39 -13.42
C GLY A 451 22.92 5.81 -14.36
N VAL A 452 24.10 6.05 -13.78
CA VAL A 452 25.33 6.46 -14.48
C VAL A 452 26.44 5.45 -14.19
N VAL A 453 27.20 5.05 -15.21
CA VAL A 453 28.40 4.21 -15.07
C VAL A 453 29.64 5.10 -14.95
N ASN A 454 30.35 5.00 -13.82
CA ASN A 454 31.60 5.71 -13.52
C ASN A 454 32.74 4.67 -13.36
N SER A 455 33.58 4.40 -14.34
CA SER A 455 33.64 4.99 -15.67
C SER A 455 34.22 3.96 -16.65
N ILE A 456 34.15 4.28 -17.94
CA ILE A 456 34.88 3.55 -18.99
C ILE A 456 35.92 4.47 -19.64
N SER A 457 36.89 3.88 -20.34
CA SER A 457 37.96 4.62 -21.03
C SER A 457 38.57 3.79 -22.16
N ILE A 458 39.45 4.39 -22.96
CA ILE A 458 40.13 3.72 -24.09
C ILE A 458 41.49 3.13 -23.64
N LYS A 459 41.77 3.12 -22.32
CA LYS A 459 43.07 2.69 -21.76
C LYS A 459 43.48 1.25 -22.16
N GLU A 460 42.51 0.37 -22.33
CA GLU A 460 42.69 -1.04 -22.70
C GLU A 460 42.41 -1.30 -24.19
N GLY A 461 42.26 -0.23 -24.99
CA GLY A 461 41.99 -0.26 -26.41
C GLY A 461 40.53 -0.04 -26.79
N GLU A 462 40.30 0.22 -28.08
CA GLU A 462 39.00 0.59 -28.63
C GLU A 462 37.98 -0.55 -28.63
N GLU A 463 38.40 -1.80 -28.83
CA GLU A 463 37.49 -2.95 -28.89
C GLU A 463 36.75 -3.16 -27.55
N LEU A 464 37.48 -3.14 -26.43
CA LEU A 464 36.89 -3.32 -25.10
C LEU A 464 36.04 -2.11 -24.69
N PHE A 465 36.45 -0.88 -25.07
CA PHE A 465 35.64 0.32 -24.87
C PHE A 465 34.29 0.21 -25.59
N ILE A 466 34.28 -0.28 -26.84
CA ILE A 466 33.05 -0.51 -27.61
C ILE A 466 32.18 -1.59 -26.97
N GLU A 467 32.78 -2.68 -26.50
CA GLU A 467 32.06 -3.77 -25.81
C GLU A 467 31.35 -3.25 -24.56
N HIS A 468 32.07 -2.60 -23.66
CA HIS A 468 31.49 -2.02 -22.45
C HIS A 468 30.42 -0.98 -22.78
N ALA A 469 30.67 -0.07 -23.72
CA ALA A 469 29.68 0.94 -24.13
C ALA A 469 28.39 0.32 -24.70
N LYS A 470 28.48 -0.78 -25.45
CA LYS A 470 27.29 -1.52 -25.92
C LYS A 470 26.50 -2.12 -24.76
N LEU A 471 27.19 -2.67 -23.75
CA LEU A 471 26.54 -3.21 -22.57
C LEU A 471 25.90 -2.10 -21.73
N VAL A 472 26.58 -0.98 -21.48
CA VAL A 472 26.01 0.19 -20.77
C VAL A 472 24.72 0.65 -21.46
N ARG A 473 24.72 0.74 -22.80
CA ARG A 473 23.52 1.09 -23.57
C ARG A 473 22.39 0.07 -23.40
N ARG A 474 22.72 -1.22 -23.43
CA ARG A 474 21.73 -2.32 -23.27
C ARG A 474 21.13 -2.35 -21.87
N TYR A 475 21.90 -2.03 -20.84
CA TYR A 475 21.39 -1.85 -19.47
C TYR A 475 20.60 -0.55 -19.29
N GLY A 476 20.63 0.36 -20.27
CA GLY A 476 19.90 1.61 -20.23
C GLY A 476 20.48 2.67 -19.30
N ALA A 477 21.81 2.71 -19.13
CA ALA A 477 22.50 3.68 -18.28
C ALA A 477 23.22 4.78 -19.09
N ALA A 478 23.43 5.94 -18.45
CA ALA A 478 24.36 6.95 -18.95
C ALA A 478 25.81 6.55 -18.61
N VAL A 479 26.80 7.20 -19.23
CA VAL A 479 28.20 6.79 -19.11
C VAL A 479 29.13 7.97 -18.86
N ILE A 480 30.00 7.83 -17.84
CA ILE A 480 31.18 8.67 -17.68
C ILE A 480 32.33 8.06 -18.46
N VAL A 481 32.91 8.86 -19.35
CA VAL A 481 34.11 8.53 -20.12
C VAL A 481 35.27 9.36 -19.61
N MET A 482 36.22 8.70 -18.95
CA MET A 482 37.45 9.35 -18.52
C MET A 482 38.35 9.64 -19.72
N ALA A 483 39.03 10.79 -19.70
CA ALA A 483 40.07 11.16 -20.67
C ALA A 483 41.36 10.35 -20.42
N PHE A 484 41.30 9.05 -20.67
CA PHE A 484 42.39 8.09 -20.53
C PHE A 484 42.37 7.16 -21.75
N ASP A 485 43.48 7.13 -22.51
CA ASP A 485 43.68 6.24 -23.66
C ASP A 485 44.92 5.35 -23.47
N GLU A 486 45.32 4.64 -24.52
CA GLU A 486 46.45 3.71 -24.51
C GLU A 486 47.80 4.37 -24.16
N GLN A 487 47.89 5.72 -24.23
CA GLN A 487 49.09 6.48 -23.91
C GLN A 487 49.11 7.02 -22.47
N GLY A 488 48.02 6.88 -21.70
CA GLY A 488 47.92 7.38 -20.34
C GLY A 488 46.76 8.34 -20.11
N GLN A 489 46.74 8.92 -18.91
CA GLN A 489 45.78 9.98 -18.55
C GLN A 489 46.12 11.29 -19.28
N ALA A 490 45.10 12.02 -19.72
CA ALA A 490 45.28 13.33 -20.33
C ALA A 490 45.55 14.42 -19.28
N ASP A 491 46.81 14.86 -19.22
CA ASP A 491 47.34 15.90 -18.32
C ASP A 491 47.21 17.32 -18.90
N THR A 492 47.35 17.49 -20.21
CA THR A 492 47.26 18.78 -20.92
C THR A 492 45.89 19.04 -21.54
N MET A 493 45.49 20.31 -21.72
CA MET A 493 44.24 20.69 -22.41
C MET A 493 44.08 20.00 -23.77
N ALA A 494 45.13 19.98 -24.59
CA ALA A 494 45.09 19.39 -25.93
C ALA A 494 44.79 17.90 -25.90
N ARG A 495 45.41 17.14 -24.98
CA ARG A 495 45.17 15.71 -24.81
C ARG A 495 43.77 15.44 -24.28
N LYS A 496 43.26 16.26 -23.34
CA LYS A 496 41.89 16.12 -22.81
C LYS A 496 40.86 16.22 -23.94
N VAL A 497 40.98 17.25 -24.79
CA VAL A 497 40.08 17.47 -25.94
C VAL A 497 40.23 16.35 -26.98
N GLU A 498 41.45 15.92 -27.29
CA GLU A 498 41.72 14.84 -28.26
C GLU A 498 41.01 13.54 -27.88
N ILE A 499 41.19 13.06 -26.65
CA ILE A 499 40.64 11.79 -26.19
C ILE A 499 39.11 11.86 -26.12
N CYS A 500 38.54 12.93 -25.56
CA CYS A 500 37.08 13.09 -25.50
C CYS A 500 36.46 13.15 -26.91
N THR A 501 37.12 13.83 -27.86
CA THR A 501 36.65 13.88 -29.27
C THR A 501 36.70 12.49 -29.92
N ARG A 502 37.77 11.72 -29.69
CA ARG A 502 37.89 10.34 -30.20
C ARG A 502 36.78 9.46 -29.64
N ALA A 503 36.58 9.48 -28.32
CA ALA A 503 35.55 8.70 -27.65
C ALA A 503 34.14 9.08 -28.13
N TYR A 504 33.83 10.38 -28.27
CA TYR A 504 32.54 10.86 -28.76
C TYR A 504 32.20 10.29 -30.15
N LYS A 505 33.18 10.31 -31.07
CA LYS A 505 32.99 9.75 -32.41
C LYS A 505 32.76 8.24 -32.38
N ILE A 506 33.52 7.50 -31.58
CA ILE A 506 33.31 6.05 -31.42
C ILE A 506 31.88 5.76 -30.92
N LEU A 507 31.48 6.43 -29.84
CA LEU A 507 30.17 6.24 -29.22
C LEU A 507 29.02 6.61 -30.15
N THR A 508 29.08 7.78 -30.79
CA THR A 508 27.96 8.28 -31.61
C THR A 508 27.93 7.71 -33.03
N GLU A 509 29.08 7.54 -33.69
CA GLU A 509 29.15 7.13 -35.10
C GLU A 509 29.22 5.61 -35.28
N GLN A 510 29.87 4.87 -34.37
CA GLN A 510 30.02 3.41 -34.49
C GLN A 510 28.96 2.63 -33.68
N ILE A 511 28.61 3.10 -32.48
CA ILE A 511 27.67 2.40 -31.57
C ILE A 511 26.25 2.97 -31.69
N GLY A 512 26.11 4.25 -32.05
CA GLY A 512 24.85 4.96 -32.00
C GLY A 512 24.38 5.23 -30.57
N PHE A 513 25.32 5.45 -29.65
CA PHE A 513 25.05 5.85 -28.27
C PHE A 513 24.45 7.27 -28.26
N PRO A 514 23.38 7.55 -27.49
CA PRO A 514 22.79 8.89 -27.42
C PRO A 514 23.82 9.91 -26.88
N PRO A 515 24.12 10.99 -27.61
CA PRO A 515 25.14 11.95 -27.19
C PRO A 515 24.80 12.67 -25.87
N GLU A 516 23.50 12.85 -25.58
CA GLU A 516 23.01 13.40 -24.32
C GLU A 516 23.27 12.49 -23.10
N ASP A 517 23.56 11.20 -23.29
CA ASP A 517 23.87 10.25 -22.22
C ASP A 517 25.39 10.07 -22.01
N ILE A 518 26.21 10.84 -22.73
CA ILE A 518 27.68 10.84 -22.62
C ILE A 518 28.13 11.96 -21.70
N ILE A 519 28.77 11.59 -20.60
CA ILE A 519 29.40 12.50 -19.65
C ILE A 519 30.92 12.32 -19.79
N PHE A 520 31.66 13.38 -20.06
CA PHE A 520 33.12 13.33 -20.07
C PHE A 520 33.68 13.73 -18.72
N ASP A 521 34.69 13.00 -18.25
CA ASP A 521 35.60 13.44 -17.18
C ASP A 521 36.96 13.76 -17.81
N PRO A 522 37.28 15.04 -18.05
CA PRO A 522 38.59 15.47 -18.53
C PRO A 522 39.74 15.23 -17.55
N ASN A 523 39.53 14.58 -16.40
CA ASN A 523 40.42 14.40 -15.25
C ASN A 523 40.76 15.70 -14.53
N ILE A 524 40.29 15.84 -13.28
CA ILE A 524 40.70 16.89 -12.35
C ILE A 524 41.94 16.43 -11.59
N PHE A 525 43.04 17.17 -11.70
CA PHE A 525 44.30 16.91 -11.00
C PHE A 525 44.56 17.90 -9.87
N ALA A 526 45.43 17.50 -8.93
CA ALA A 526 45.82 18.33 -7.80
C ALA A 526 46.65 19.54 -8.24
N VAL A 527 46.30 20.72 -7.73
CA VAL A 527 47.07 21.97 -7.91
C VAL A 527 47.93 22.28 -6.68
N ALA A 528 48.80 23.28 -6.77
CA ALA A 528 49.68 23.73 -5.69
C ALA A 528 50.50 22.59 -5.04
N THR A 529 50.99 21.67 -5.88
CA THR A 529 51.80 20.51 -5.45
C THR A 529 53.27 20.85 -5.23
N GLY A 530 53.71 22.05 -5.66
CA GLY A 530 55.11 22.46 -5.67
C GLY A 530 55.90 22.02 -6.91
N ILE A 531 55.24 21.38 -7.88
CA ILE A 531 55.80 20.97 -9.18
C ILE A 531 55.27 21.93 -10.25
N GLU A 532 56.17 22.56 -11.01
CA GLU A 532 55.83 23.64 -11.95
C GLU A 532 54.88 23.15 -13.07
N GLU A 533 55.09 21.92 -13.53
CA GLU A 533 54.26 21.26 -14.54
C GLU A 533 52.79 21.10 -14.10
N HIS A 534 52.51 21.07 -12.79
CA HIS A 534 51.16 20.90 -12.25
C HIS A 534 50.41 22.22 -12.06
N ASN A 535 51.09 23.36 -12.20
CA ASN A 535 50.49 24.67 -11.96
C ASN A 535 49.34 24.97 -12.95
N ASN A 536 49.41 24.42 -14.17
CA ASN A 536 48.43 24.71 -15.21
C ASN A 536 47.20 23.78 -15.21
N TYR A 537 47.17 22.74 -14.37
CA TYR A 537 46.10 21.73 -14.41
C TYR A 537 44.69 22.28 -14.21
N GLY A 538 44.53 23.32 -13.37
CA GLY A 538 43.24 24.00 -13.19
C GLY A 538 42.76 24.68 -14.48
N VAL A 539 43.65 25.45 -15.11
CA VAL A 539 43.39 26.12 -16.40
C VAL A 539 43.11 25.10 -17.50
N ASP A 540 43.92 24.05 -17.60
CA ASP A 540 43.80 23.02 -18.63
C ASP A 540 42.43 22.32 -18.57
N PHE A 541 41.90 22.04 -17.37
CA PHE A 541 40.55 21.48 -17.21
C PHE A 541 39.46 22.46 -17.63
N ILE A 542 39.53 23.72 -17.19
CA ILE A 542 38.53 24.76 -17.48
C ILE A 542 38.47 25.05 -18.98
N GLU A 543 39.62 25.19 -19.64
CA GLU A 543 39.68 25.43 -21.09
C GLU A 543 39.25 24.20 -21.90
N ALA A 544 39.66 22.99 -21.49
CA ALA A 544 39.19 21.76 -22.14
C ALA A 544 37.67 21.59 -22.02
N THR A 545 37.09 21.90 -20.86
CA THR A 545 35.63 21.92 -20.64
C THR A 545 34.95 22.84 -21.66
N ARG A 546 35.45 24.07 -21.81
CA ARG A 546 34.90 25.04 -22.77
C ARG A 546 34.95 24.53 -24.21
N ILE A 547 36.09 23.95 -24.63
CA ILE A 547 36.26 23.42 -25.99
C ILE A 547 35.35 22.21 -26.22
N ILE A 548 35.27 21.29 -25.25
CA ILE A 548 34.43 20.09 -25.35
C ILE A 548 32.96 20.50 -25.50
N LYS A 549 32.45 21.40 -24.66
CA LYS A 549 31.06 21.88 -24.75
C LYS A 549 30.75 22.59 -26.07
N GLN A 550 31.73 23.28 -26.66
CA GLN A 550 31.57 23.94 -27.96
C GLN A 550 31.61 22.98 -29.15
N THR A 551 32.35 21.88 -29.04
CA THR A 551 32.66 20.99 -30.18
C THR A 551 31.89 19.68 -30.18
N LEU A 552 31.47 19.19 -29.01
CA LEU A 552 30.78 17.92 -28.82
C LEU A 552 29.34 18.19 -28.32
N PRO A 553 28.35 18.31 -29.23
CA PRO A 553 27.01 18.74 -28.85
C PRO A 553 26.31 17.70 -27.95
N HIS A 554 25.51 18.20 -27.01
CA HIS A 554 24.75 17.46 -25.99
C HIS A 554 25.58 16.72 -24.93
N ALA A 555 26.87 16.50 -25.13
CA ALA A 555 27.72 15.88 -24.12
C ALA A 555 27.79 16.72 -22.85
N LEU A 556 27.84 16.05 -21.71
CA LEU A 556 27.99 16.66 -20.39
C LEU A 556 29.43 16.57 -19.90
N ILE A 557 29.78 17.40 -18.93
CA ILE A 557 31.10 17.41 -18.28
C ILE A 557 30.94 17.19 -16.78
N SER A 558 31.72 16.26 -16.25
CA SER A 558 31.86 15.95 -14.83
C SER A 558 33.34 15.95 -14.40
N GLY A 559 33.58 15.75 -13.11
CA GLY A 559 34.89 15.46 -12.55
C GLY A 559 34.87 15.33 -11.03
N GLY A 560 35.85 14.60 -10.49
CA GLY A 560 36.13 14.51 -9.05
C GLY A 560 36.68 15.81 -8.47
N VAL A 561 35.81 16.69 -7.98
CA VAL A 561 36.20 18.04 -7.52
C VAL A 561 37.13 17.96 -6.31
N SER A 562 36.95 16.97 -5.45
CA SER A 562 37.84 16.74 -4.30
C SER A 562 39.31 16.52 -4.66
N ASN A 563 39.62 16.14 -5.90
CA ASN A 563 40.99 15.92 -6.37
C ASN A 563 41.78 17.22 -6.53
N VAL A 564 41.13 18.35 -6.84
CA VAL A 564 41.84 19.62 -7.06
C VAL A 564 42.58 20.11 -5.80
N SER A 565 42.04 19.81 -4.62
CA SER A 565 42.56 20.27 -3.32
C SER A 565 43.37 19.22 -2.55
N PHE A 566 43.80 18.14 -3.21
CA PHE A 566 44.49 17.03 -2.57
C PHE A 566 45.76 17.44 -1.80
N SER A 567 46.49 18.45 -2.30
CA SER A 567 47.68 19.02 -1.67
C SER A 567 47.44 19.62 -0.27
N PHE A 568 46.18 19.90 0.10
CA PHE A 568 45.78 20.54 1.35
C PHE A 568 44.96 19.62 2.29
N ARG A 569 45.11 18.29 2.17
CA ARG A 569 44.46 17.33 3.08
C ARG A 569 44.71 17.68 4.56
N GLY A 570 43.64 17.71 5.35
CA GLY A 570 43.66 18.11 6.76
C GLY A 570 43.39 19.60 7.02
N ASN A 571 43.27 20.43 5.98
CA ASN A 571 42.87 21.84 6.09
C ASN A 571 41.55 22.09 5.35
N ASN A 572 40.43 21.68 5.97
CA ASN A 572 39.11 21.75 5.34
C ASN A 572 38.70 23.17 4.88
N PRO A 573 38.89 24.25 5.66
CA PRO A 573 38.53 25.60 5.22
C PRO A 573 39.21 26.01 3.90
N VAL A 574 40.48 25.66 3.72
CA VAL A 574 41.21 25.95 2.47
C VAL A 574 40.74 25.05 1.33
N ARG A 575 40.46 23.77 1.61
CA ARG A 575 39.93 22.84 0.59
C ARG A 575 38.58 23.27 0.07
N GLU A 576 37.66 23.65 0.96
CA GLU A 576 36.32 24.14 0.61
C GLU A 576 36.41 25.43 -0.23
N ALA A 577 37.34 26.33 0.11
CA ALA A 577 37.60 27.53 -0.70
C ALA A 577 38.14 27.18 -2.10
N ILE A 578 39.07 26.22 -2.21
CA ILE A 578 39.57 25.71 -3.49
C ILE A 578 38.44 25.11 -4.34
N HIS A 579 37.58 24.29 -3.74
CA HIS A 579 36.43 23.69 -4.43
C HIS A 579 35.49 24.74 -4.98
N ALA A 580 35.09 25.71 -4.15
CA ALA A 580 34.16 26.76 -4.52
C ALA A 580 34.70 27.67 -5.64
N VAL A 581 35.99 28.07 -5.58
CA VAL A 581 36.61 28.87 -6.63
C VAL A 581 36.77 28.07 -7.93
N PHE A 582 37.20 26.81 -7.84
CA PHE A 582 37.33 25.95 -9.02
C PHE A 582 35.97 25.74 -9.69
N LEU A 583 34.93 25.38 -8.93
CA LEU A 583 33.57 25.18 -9.42
C LEU A 583 33.00 26.45 -10.03
N TYR A 584 33.23 27.62 -9.41
CA TYR A 584 32.79 28.90 -9.97
C TYR A 584 33.29 29.06 -11.42
N HIS A 585 34.58 28.88 -11.67
CA HIS A 585 35.16 29.04 -13.01
C HIS A 585 34.82 27.88 -13.96
N ALA A 586 34.80 26.64 -13.47
CA ALA A 586 34.49 25.46 -14.28
C ALA A 586 33.03 25.46 -14.76
N VAL A 587 32.07 25.82 -13.89
CA VAL A 587 30.65 25.95 -14.26
C VAL A 587 30.45 27.06 -15.28
N HIS A 588 31.13 28.20 -15.15
CA HIS A 588 31.10 29.27 -16.17
C HIS A 588 31.71 28.83 -17.52
N ALA A 589 32.63 27.86 -17.51
CA ALA A 589 33.17 27.25 -18.72
C ALA A 589 32.25 26.18 -19.33
N GLY A 590 31.24 25.71 -18.58
CA GLY A 590 30.23 24.75 -19.03
C GLY A 590 30.29 23.38 -18.35
N MET A 591 30.90 23.26 -17.17
CA MET A 591 30.83 22.04 -16.34
C MET A 591 29.39 21.85 -15.82
N ASP A 592 28.78 20.68 -16.09
CA ASP A 592 27.36 20.43 -15.83
C ASP A 592 27.13 19.80 -14.44
N MET A 593 28.05 18.93 -14.00
CA MET A 593 27.95 18.21 -12.73
C MET A 593 29.33 17.98 -12.12
N GLY A 594 29.40 17.53 -10.87
CA GLY A 594 30.67 17.11 -10.27
C GLY A 594 30.49 16.26 -9.02
N ILE A 595 31.49 15.40 -8.79
CA ILE A 595 31.55 14.53 -7.60
C ILE A 595 32.14 15.36 -6.46
N VAL A 596 31.29 15.65 -5.48
CA VAL A 596 31.48 16.65 -4.41
C VAL A 596 30.93 16.15 -3.08
N ASN A 597 31.42 16.74 -1.98
CA ASN A 597 30.72 16.66 -0.71
C ASN A 597 29.61 17.71 -0.64
N ALA A 598 28.37 17.31 -0.94
CA ALA A 598 27.21 18.21 -1.06
C ALA A 598 27.00 19.12 0.17
N GLY A 599 27.28 18.62 1.38
CA GLY A 599 27.12 19.39 2.62
C GLY A 599 28.27 20.37 2.96
N GLN A 600 29.36 20.40 2.18
CA GLN A 600 30.57 21.20 2.47
C GLN A 600 30.96 22.17 1.34
N LEU A 601 30.02 22.57 0.49
CA LEU A 601 30.28 23.55 -0.57
C LEU A 601 30.17 24.98 -0.03
N ALA A 602 31.31 25.66 0.13
CA ALA A 602 31.35 27.08 0.49
C ALA A 602 30.76 27.96 -0.63
N ILE A 603 30.03 29.01 -0.24
CA ILE A 603 29.53 30.00 -1.19
C ILE A 603 30.69 30.91 -1.62
N TYR A 604 30.96 31.00 -2.92
CA TYR A 604 32.08 31.79 -3.49
C TYR A 604 32.17 33.23 -2.96
N ALA A 605 31.02 33.88 -2.75
CA ALA A 605 30.93 35.25 -2.25
C ALA A 605 31.32 35.39 -0.76
N ASP A 606 31.16 34.33 0.02
CA ASP A 606 31.39 34.33 1.47
C ASP A 606 32.83 33.97 1.84
N ILE A 607 33.63 33.53 0.86
CA ILE A 607 35.06 33.24 1.07
C ILE A 607 35.81 34.55 1.35
N PRO A 608 36.61 34.62 2.43
CA PRO A 608 37.43 35.79 2.73
C PRO A 608 38.26 36.23 1.53
N GLU A 609 38.24 37.54 1.21
CA GLU A 609 38.82 38.08 -0.02
C GLU A 609 40.31 37.73 -0.22
N GLU A 610 41.12 37.75 0.85
CA GLU A 610 42.54 37.37 0.81
C GLU A 610 42.72 35.89 0.40
N LEU A 611 41.90 34.99 0.97
CA LEU A 611 41.94 33.56 0.67
C LEU A 611 41.41 33.30 -0.76
N ARG A 612 40.28 33.93 -1.12
CA ARG A 612 39.66 33.77 -2.45
C ARG A 612 40.63 34.19 -3.57
N ASN A 613 41.27 35.35 -3.45
CA ASN A 613 42.20 35.84 -4.46
C ASN A 613 43.44 34.94 -4.59
N SER A 614 43.97 34.44 -3.46
CA SER A 614 45.11 33.51 -3.48
C SER A 614 44.76 32.16 -4.13
N VAL A 615 43.56 31.64 -3.83
CA VAL A 615 43.04 30.44 -4.48
C VAL A 615 42.81 30.67 -5.98
N GLU A 616 42.26 31.82 -6.39
CA GLU A 616 42.13 32.17 -7.81
C GLU A 616 43.48 32.23 -8.53
N ASP A 617 44.50 32.80 -7.89
CA ASP A 617 45.85 32.88 -8.46
C ASP A 617 46.44 31.49 -8.75
N VAL A 618 46.14 30.50 -7.90
CA VAL A 618 46.54 29.09 -8.10
C VAL A 618 45.67 28.39 -9.15
N ILE A 619 44.34 28.47 -9.05
CA ILE A 619 43.43 27.75 -9.96
C ILE A 619 43.57 28.23 -11.41
N LEU A 620 43.74 29.54 -11.59
CA LEU A 620 43.86 30.16 -12.91
C LEU A 620 45.30 30.41 -13.34
N ASN A 621 46.28 29.94 -12.55
CA ASN A 621 47.71 30.10 -12.81
C ASN A 621 48.08 31.55 -13.19
N ARG A 622 47.54 32.54 -12.46
CA ARG A 622 47.69 33.98 -12.79
C ARG A 622 49.07 34.54 -12.45
N THR A 623 49.73 33.95 -11.45
CA THR A 623 51.04 34.40 -10.98
C THR A 623 51.96 33.20 -10.69
N PRO A 624 53.27 33.27 -11.00
CA PRO A 624 54.23 32.21 -10.70
C PRO A 624 54.35 31.90 -9.20
N GLU A 625 54.13 32.91 -8.34
CA GLU A 625 54.24 32.77 -6.88
C GLU A 625 52.92 32.34 -6.20
N GLY A 626 51.89 31.96 -6.98
CA GLY A 626 50.56 31.62 -6.45
C GLY A 626 50.59 30.48 -5.42
N THR A 627 51.33 29.40 -5.72
CA THR A 627 51.46 28.23 -4.83
C THR A 627 52.09 28.60 -3.48
N GLU A 628 53.18 29.38 -3.49
CA GLU A 628 53.87 29.80 -2.27
C GLU A 628 52.96 30.68 -1.38
N LYS A 629 52.27 31.65 -1.98
CA LYS A 629 51.32 32.52 -1.26
C LYS A 629 50.14 31.77 -0.66
N LEU A 630 49.59 30.79 -1.38
CA LEU A 630 48.49 29.98 -0.86
C LEU A 630 48.93 29.11 0.32
N LEU A 631 50.15 28.55 0.28
CA LEU A 631 50.72 27.80 1.40
C LEU A 631 50.92 28.69 2.64
N GLU A 632 51.42 29.91 2.47
CA GLU A 632 51.57 30.88 3.58
C GLU A 632 50.22 31.24 4.22
N ILE A 633 49.18 31.48 3.40
CA ILE A 633 47.83 31.78 3.89
C ILE A 633 47.21 30.54 4.56
N ALA A 634 47.43 29.34 4.00
CA ALA A 634 46.84 28.11 4.52
C ALA A 634 47.26 27.80 5.96
N GLU A 635 48.47 28.17 6.38
CA GLU A 635 48.91 28.04 7.79
C GLU A 635 48.04 28.84 8.75
N LYS A 636 47.47 29.99 8.34
CA LYS A 636 46.55 30.80 9.17
C LYS A 636 45.25 30.06 9.50
N TYR A 637 44.88 29.06 8.70
CA TYR A 637 43.63 28.30 8.82
C TYR A 637 43.85 26.88 9.39
N ARG A 638 45.08 26.55 9.81
CA ARG A 638 45.45 25.24 10.35
C ARG A 638 45.08 25.17 11.84
N GLY A 639 44.13 24.31 12.23
CA GLY A 639 43.83 24.01 13.64
C GLY A 639 42.43 24.35 14.16
N SER A 640 41.49 24.81 13.31
CA SER A 640 40.08 24.99 13.68
C SER A 640 39.28 23.66 13.63
N GLY A 641 39.80 22.61 14.29
CA GLY A 641 39.16 21.29 14.34
C GLY A 641 37.95 21.28 15.26
N GLN A 642 36.79 20.88 14.73
CA GLN A 642 35.58 20.60 15.51
C GLN A 642 35.85 19.48 16.54
N THR A 643 35.62 19.79 17.82
CA THR A 643 35.53 18.81 18.90
C THR A 643 34.27 17.95 18.72
N ALA A 644 34.46 16.63 18.74
CA ALA A 644 33.37 15.65 18.87
C ALA A 644 32.60 15.89 20.18
N LYS A 645 31.29 16.17 20.08
CA LYS A 645 30.39 16.14 21.23
C LYS A 645 30.01 14.68 21.50
N GLN A 646 30.31 14.26 22.72
CA GLN A 646 29.69 13.15 23.44
C GLN A 646 28.16 13.31 23.38
N GLU A 647 27.38 12.22 23.30
CA GLU A 647 25.91 12.26 23.39
C GLU A 647 25.46 12.90 24.71
N THR A 648 25.45 14.22 24.76
CA THR A 648 24.49 14.96 25.56
C THR A 648 23.15 14.68 24.90
N LEU A 649 22.16 14.23 25.68
CA LEU A 649 20.76 14.30 25.26
C LEU A 649 20.50 15.78 24.95
N GLU A 650 20.73 16.21 23.71
CA GLU A 650 20.81 17.62 23.33
C GLU A 650 19.53 18.36 23.72
N TRP A 651 18.41 17.64 23.78
CA TRP A 651 17.13 18.16 24.20
C TRP A 651 17.03 18.53 25.68
N ARG A 652 17.83 17.94 26.57
CA ARG A 652 17.87 18.35 27.99
C ARG A 652 18.55 19.71 28.20
N GLU A 653 19.34 20.18 27.24
CA GLU A 653 19.91 21.53 27.23
C GLU A 653 18.92 22.58 26.68
N TRP A 654 17.76 22.16 26.16
CA TRP A 654 16.76 23.07 25.61
C TRP A 654 15.98 23.84 26.69
N PRO A 655 15.38 24.99 26.35
CA PRO A 655 14.43 25.68 27.22
C PRO A 655 13.31 24.74 27.72
N VAL A 656 12.83 24.95 28.95
CA VAL A 656 11.83 24.04 29.58
C VAL A 656 10.57 23.86 28.74
N SER A 657 10.14 24.91 28.04
CA SER A 657 9.01 24.84 27.10
C SER A 657 9.24 23.83 25.98
N LYS A 658 10.43 23.86 25.36
CA LYS A 658 10.82 22.93 24.30
C LYS A 658 11.07 21.51 24.81
N ARG A 659 11.47 21.36 26.08
CA ARG A 659 11.57 20.05 26.75
C ARG A 659 10.21 19.41 26.98
N LEU A 660 9.24 20.19 27.47
CA LEU A 660 7.85 19.75 27.64
C LEU A 660 7.18 19.40 26.31
N GLU A 661 7.37 20.23 25.28
CA GLU A 661 6.91 19.96 23.91
C GLU A 661 7.50 18.65 23.36
N HIS A 662 8.82 18.46 23.49
CA HIS A 662 9.50 17.23 23.08
C HIS A 662 9.01 15.99 23.86
N ALA A 663 8.85 16.12 25.17
CA ALA A 663 8.38 15.05 26.04
C ALA A 663 6.93 14.64 25.70
N LEU A 664 6.07 15.60 25.33
CA LEU A 664 4.72 15.34 24.85
C LEU A 664 4.72 14.63 23.49
N VAL A 665 5.45 15.14 22.50
CA VAL A 665 5.51 14.55 21.14
C VAL A 665 6.12 13.14 21.16
N LYS A 666 7.10 12.88 22.04
CA LYS A 666 7.75 11.57 22.16
C LYS A 666 7.13 10.65 23.22
N GLY A 667 6.14 11.13 23.98
CA GLY A 667 5.48 10.36 25.03
C GLY A 667 6.40 9.97 26.20
N ILE A 668 7.34 10.83 26.58
CA ILE A 668 8.35 10.61 27.63
C ILE A 668 7.78 11.07 28.99
N ALA A 669 7.61 10.15 29.94
CA ALA A 669 7.04 10.45 31.26
C ALA A 669 8.07 10.59 32.39
N ASP A 670 9.35 10.31 32.12
CA ASP A 670 10.38 10.16 33.17
C ASP A 670 10.79 11.49 33.83
N TYR A 671 10.74 12.59 33.07
CA TYR A 671 11.12 13.94 33.55
C TYR A 671 9.94 14.92 33.61
N ILE A 672 8.71 14.44 33.36
CA ILE A 672 7.57 15.33 33.15
C ILE A 672 7.20 16.15 34.40
N GLU A 673 7.29 15.58 35.60
CA GLU A 673 7.01 16.31 36.85
C GLU A 673 8.05 17.39 37.13
N GLU A 674 9.34 17.09 36.90
CA GLU A 674 10.45 18.03 37.08
C GLU A 674 10.39 19.20 36.08
N ASP A 675 10.14 18.89 34.80
CA ASP A 675 10.02 19.89 33.75
C ASP A 675 8.74 20.72 33.91
N THR A 676 7.64 20.12 34.37
CA THR A 676 6.38 20.84 34.66
C THR A 676 6.54 21.78 35.86
N GLU A 677 7.23 21.37 36.92
CA GLU A 677 7.54 22.25 38.06
C GLU A 677 8.45 23.40 37.65
N THR A 678 9.48 23.12 36.84
CA THR A 678 10.39 24.15 36.33
C THR A 678 9.61 25.19 35.50
N ALA A 679 8.74 24.73 34.60
CA ALA A 679 7.88 25.62 33.81
C ALA A 679 6.87 26.38 34.68
N ARG A 680 6.34 25.78 35.75
CA ARG A 680 5.44 26.43 36.71
C ARG A 680 6.11 27.58 37.45
N LEU A 681 7.38 27.42 37.81
CA LEU A 681 8.15 28.48 38.49
C LEU A 681 8.52 29.63 37.54
N GLU A 682 8.66 29.36 36.24
CA GLU A 682 8.92 30.35 35.20
C GLU A 682 7.65 31.06 34.70
N ALA A 683 6.48 30.47 34.91
CA ALA A 683 5.19 31.01 34.50
C ALA A 683 4.56 31.93 35.57
N GLU A 684 3.87 32.99 35.13
CA GLU A 684 3.14 33.90 36.04
C GLU A 684 1.96 33.23 36.77
N LYS A 685 1.37 32.20 36.15
CA LYS A 685 0.28 31.38 36.70
C LYS A 685 0.50 29.93 36.30
N PRO A 686 0.15 28.92 37.13
CA PRO A 686 0.19 27.51 36.78
C PRO A 686 -0.62 27.20 35.51
N LEU A 687 -1.71 27.93 35.26
CA LEU A 687 -2.52 27.78 34.05
C LEU A 687 -1.73 28.07 32.76
N HIS A 688 -0.78 29.01 32.79
CA HIS A 688 0.01 29.35 31.60
C HIS A 688 0.98 28.23 31.18
N VAL A 689 1.32 27.29 32.06
CA VAL A 689 2.08 26.08 31.69
C VAL A 689 1.21 25.15 30.83
N ILE A 690 -0.08 25.08 31.14
CA ILE A 690 -1.07 24.33 30.36
C ILE A 690 -1.28 25.01 29.02
N GLU A 691 -1.70 26.28 29.03
CA GLU A 691 -2.02 27.06 27.81
C GLU A 691 -0.81 27.35 26.90
N GLY A 692 0.41 27.26 27.42
CA GLY A 692 1.64 27.44 26.65
C GLY A 692 2.28 26.10 26.27
N PRO A 693 3.39 25.68 26.91
CA PRO A 693 4.22 24.59 26.42
C PRO A 693 3.53 23.22 26.33
N LEU A 694 2.54 22.95 27.20
CA LEU A 694 1.79 21.70 27.12
C LEU A 694 0.79 21.69 25.95
N MET A 695 0.08 22.80 25.72
CA MET A 695 -0.82 22.93 24.58
C MET A 695 -0.06 23.00 23.25
N ASP A 696 1.08 23.68 23.19
CA ASP A 696 1.93 23.71 22.00
C ASP A 696 2.40 22.30 21.61
N GLY A 697 2.82 21.49 22.61
CA GLY A 697 3.15 20.08 22.39
C GLY A 697 1.97 19.26 21.89
N MET A 698 0.76 19.49 22.41
CA MET A 698 -0.44 18.77 21.99
C MET A 698 -0.96 19.19 20.61
N ASN A 699 -0.80 20.46 20.23
CA ASN A 699 -1.10 20.93 18.88
C ASN A 699 -0.20 20.23 17.86
N VAL A 700 1.10 20.09 18.15
CA VAL A 700 2.04 19.33 17.30
C VAL A 700 1.64 17.85 17.20
N VAL A 701 1.21 17.22 18.31
CA VAL A 701 0.67 15.85 18.30
C VAL A 701 -0.59 15.76 17.43
N GLY A 702 -1.49 16.75 17.51
CA GLY A 702 -2.69 16.83 16.69
C GLY A 702 -2.40 17.02 15.20
N ASP A 703 -1.44 17.89 14.85
CA ASP A 703 -1.00 18.12 13.47
C ASP A 703 -0.35 16.86 12.89
N LEU A 704 0.56 16.22 13.63
CA LEU A 704 1.21 14.99 13.21
C LEU A 704 0.22 13.83 13.04
N PHE A 705 -0.79 13.73 13.92
CA PHE A 705 -1.87 12.74 13.80
C PHE A 705 -2.77 13.02 12.59
N GLY A 706 -3.15 14.29 12.36
CA GLY A 706 -3.93 14.71 11.20
C GLY A 706 -3.21 14.53 9.86
N GLU A 707 -1.88 14.64 9.85
CA GLU A 707 -1.01 14.36 8.70
C GLU A 707 -0.69 12.86 8.50
N GLY A 708 -1.15 11.98 9.40
CA GLY A 708 -0.85 10.54 9.37
C GLY A 708 0.61 10.17 9.72
N LYS A 709 1.35 11.09 10.36
CA LYS A 709 2.74 10.91 10.80
C LYS A 709 2.88 10.43 12.25
N MET A 710 1.78 10.42 12.99
CA MET A 710 1.67 9.91 14.35
C MET A 710 0.43 9.03 14.44
N PHE A 711 0.45 7.97 15.25
CA PHE A 711 -0.64 7.00 15.34
C PHE A 711 -1.28 6.97 16.72
N LEU A 712 -2.49 6.42 16.82
CA LEU A 712 -3.28 6.43 18.04
C LEU A 712 -2.54 5.94 19.30
N PRO A 713 -1.72 4.87 19.28
CA PRO A 713 -0.94 4.47 20.46
C PRO A 713 0.00 5.57 20.98
N GLN A 714 0.61 6.33 20.06
CA GLN A 714 1.50 7.43 20.39
C GLN A 714 0.71 8.62 20.92
N VAL A 715 -0.45 8.93 20.32
CA VAL A 715 -1.35 9.99 20.79
C VAL A 715 -1.84 9.72 22.21
N VAL A 716 -2.21 8.47 22.51
CA VAL A 716 -2.61 8.04 23.86
C VAL A 716 -1.44 8.15 24.85
N LYS A 717 -0.21 7.80 24.42
CA LYS A 717 1.00 7.95 25.23
C LYS A 717 1.32 9.43 25.53
N SER A 718 1.14 10.32 24.56
CA SER A 718 1.25 11.78 24.73
C SER A 718 0.17 12.33 25.67
N ALA A 719 -1.07 11.84 25.55
CA ALA A 719 -2.17 12.19 26.45
C ALA A 719 -1.86 11.86 27.91
N ARG A 720 -1.19 10.72 28.16
CA ARG A 720 -0.74 10.33 29.50
C ARG A 720 0.28 11.32 30.07
N VAL A 721 1.26 11.73 29.27
CA VAL A 721 2.26 12.76 29.66
C VAL A 721 1.55 14.07 30.00
N MET A 722 0.58 14.49 29.19
CA MET A 722 -0.25 15.68 29.42
C MET A 722 -1.06 15.57 30.72
N LYS A 723 -1.81 14.48 30.94
CA LYS A 723 -2.61 14.27 32.15
C LYS A 723 -1.74 14.28 33.40
N LYS A 724 -0.57 13.64 33.37
CA LYS A 724 0.36 13.61 34.51
C LYS A 724 0.91 15.01 34.83
N ALA A 725 1.26 15.80 33.82
CA ALA A 725 1.66 17.19 33.99
C ALA A 725 0.53 18.06 34.59
N VAL A 726 -0.70 17.93 34.06
CA VAL A 726 -1.87 18.68 34.56
C VAL A 726 -2.23 18.27 35.99
N ALA A 727 -2.21 16.97 36.31
CA ALA A 727 -2.49 16.46 37.65
C ALA A 727 -1.47 16.99 38.67
N TYR A 728 -0.20 17.13 38.29
CA TYR A 728 0.82 17.77 39.12
C TYR A 728 0.52 19.27 39.36
N LEU A 729 -0.03 19.97 38.37
CA LEU A 729 -0.39 21.40 38.49
C LEU A 729 -1.69 21.65 39.29
N MET A 730 -2.59 20.67 39.39
CA MET A 730 -3.92 20.85 40.04
C MET A 730 -3.85 21.42 41.47
N PRO A 731 -3.00 20.93 42.40
CA PRO A 731 -2.91 21.50 43.74
C PRO A 731 -2.48 22.98 43.78
N PHE A 732 -1.71 23.42 42.78
CA PHE A 732 -1.26 24.81 42.66
C PHE A 732 -2.33 25.69 42.01
N MET A 733 -3.07 25.15 41.04
CA MET A 733 -4.22 25.82 40.44
C MET A 733 -5.32 26.03 41.48
N ASP A 734 -5.68 25.00 42.26
CA ASP A 734 -6.70 25.09 43.31
C ASP A 734 -6.37 26.11 44.40
N ALA A 735 -5.08 26.39 44.60
CA ALA A 735 -4.60 27.42 45.52
C ALA A 735 -4.64 28.86 44.95
N GLU A 736 -4.72 29.01 43.61
CA GLU A 736 -4.73 30.30 42.91
C GLU A 736 -6.12 30.76 42.42
N ILE A 737 -7.16 29.93 42.55
CA ILE A 737 -8.52 30.30 42.12
C ILE A 737 -9.11 31.34 43.10
N ASP A 738 -8.89 32.61 42.78
CA ASP A 738 -9.82 33.71 43.07
C ASP A 738 -10.75 33.86 41.83
N GLY A 739 -11.66 32.91 41.67
CA GLY A 739 -12.91 33.07 40.89
C GLY A 739 -12.85 33.15 39.36
N SER A 740 -11.83 32.63 38.67
CA SER A 740 -11.89 32.46 37.19
C SER A 740 -12.05 30.99 36.79
N GLU A 741 -13.14 30.68 36.06
CA GLU A 741 -13.40 29.36 35.49
C GLU A 741 -12.41 29.04 34.36
N ARG A 742 -11.96 27.79 34.31
CA ARG A 742 -11.04 27.24 33.30
C ARG A 742 -11.68 27.34 31.91
N GLN A 743 -11.04 28.00 30.94
CA GLN A 743 -11.53 28.05 29.55
C GLN A 743 -11.15 26.77 28.79
N THR A 744 -12.14 26.01 28.35
CA THR A 744 -11.98 24.85 27.45
C THR A 744 -12.44 25.22 26.04
N ASN A 745 -12.05 24.45 25.03
CA ASN A 745 -12.48 24.65 23.63
C ASN A 745 -13.97 24.34 23.41
N GLY A 746 -14.63 23.76 24.41
CA GLY A 746 -16.03 23.35 24.40
C GLY A 746 -16.25 22.10 25.26
N LYS A 747 -17.51 21.84 25.60
CA LYS A 747 -17.94 20.70 26.42
C LYS A 747 -18.71 19.68 25.59
N VAL A 748 -18.20 18.45 25.52
CA VAL A 748 -18.78 17.35 24.72
C VAL A 748 -19.31 16.27 25.65
N LEU A 749 -20.59 15.92 25.50
CA LEU A 749 -21.20 14.79 26.20
C LEU A 749 -21.17 13.55 25.31
N MET A 750 -20.57 12.47 25.80
CA MET A 750 -20.47 11.19 25.10
C MET A 750 -21.31 10.13 25.83
N ALA A 751 -22.08 9.33 25.08
CA ALA A 751 -22.84 8.22 25.64
C ALA A 751 -22.98 7.07 24.64
N THR A 752 -22.83 5.83 25.13
CA THR A 752 -23.31 4.65 24.38
C THR A 752 -24.81 4.51 24.64
N VAL A 753 -25.59 4.45 23.55
CA VAL A 753 -27.05 4.52 23.60
C VAL A 753 -27.67 3.34 24.36
N LYS A 754 -28.93 3.55 24.77
CA LYS A 754 -29.72 2.57 25.54
C LYS A 754 -29.63 1.15 24.96
N GLY A 755 -29.41 0.18 25.85
CA GLY A 755 -29.33 -1.25 25.52
C GLY A 755 -28.06 -1.71 24.81
N ASP A 756 -27.12 -0.81 24.52
CA ASP A 756 -25.79 -1.12 24.00
C ASP A 756 -24.73 -0.95 25.10
N VAL A 757 -23.75 -1.85 25.13
CA VAL A 757 -22.74 -1.99 26.20
C VAL A 757 -21.32 -1.70 25.71
N HIS A 758 -21.12 -1.48 24.42
CA HIS A 758 -19.79 -1.36 23.84
C HIS A 758 -19.29 0.09 23.90
N ASP A 759 -18.08 0.28 24.42
CA ASP A 759 -17.55 1.61 24.72
C ASP A 759 -16.10 1.86 24.29
N ILE A 760 -15.39 0.88 23.72
CA ILE A 760 -13.97 1.03 23.36
C ILE A 760 -13.77 2.23 22.42
N GLY A 761 -14.47 2.27 21.28
CA GLY A 761 -14.38 3.39 20.33
C GLY A 761 -14.82 4.74 20.94
N LYS A 762 -15.83 4.74 21.82
CA LYS A 762 -16.27 5.94 22.55
C LYS A 762 -15.15 6.48 23.44
N ASN A 763 -14.47 5.59 24.17
CA ASN A 763 -13.40 5.97 25.09
C ASN A 763 -12.21 6.53 24.33
N ILE A 764 -11.87 5.94 23.18
CA ILE A 764 -10.83 6.48 22.27
C ILE A 764 -11.19 7.90 21.83
N VAL A 765 -12.41 8.13 21.32
CA VAL A 765 -12.88 9.47 20.93
C VAL A 765 -12.83 10.45 22.11
N GLY A 766 -13.24 10.00 23.30
CA GLY A 766 -13.17 10.80 24.53
C GLY A 766 -11.74 11.24 24.86
N VAL A 767 -10.77 10.32 24.81
CA VAL A 767 -9.35 10.63 25.03
C VAL A 767 -8.83 11.59 23.97
N VAL A 768 -9.11 11.35 22.69
CA VAL A 768 -8.66 12.22 21.58
C VAL A 768 -9.24 13.64 21.69
N LEU A 769 -10.50 13.79 22.10
CA LEU A 769 -11.10 15.10 22.36
C LEU A 769 -10.48 15.78 23.59
N GLN A 770 -10.23 15.04 24.68
CA GLN A 770 -9.52 15.56 25.85
C GLN A 770 -8.09 16.03 25.49
N CYS A 771 -7.42 15.34 24.57
CA CYS A 771 -6.11 15.74 24.03
C CYS A 771 -6.13 17.10 23.33
N ASN A 772 -7.30 17.54 22.86
CA ASN A 772 -7.51 18.79 22.13
C ASN A 772 -8.24 19.86 22.98
N ASN A 773 -8.08 19.79 24.31
CA ASN A 773 -8.61 20.76 25.28
C ASN A 773 -10.15 20.88 25.30
N TYR A 774 -10.86 19.79 24.99
CA TYR A 774 -12.31 19.69 25.20
C TYR A 774 -12.62 19.06 26.56
N GLU A 775 -13.66 19.56 27.23
CA GLU A 775 -14.20 18.88 28.42
C GLU A 775 -15.13 17.75 27.96
N VAL A 776 -14.78 16.50 28.26
CA VAL A 776 -15.59 15.34 27.88
C VAL A 776 -16.33 14.78 29.09
N ILE A 777 -17.66 14.72 29.01
CA ILE A 777 -18.53 14.09 29.99
C ILE A 777 -19.01 12.75 29.42
N ASP A 778 -18.44 11.66 29.92
CA ASP A 778 -18.83 10.32 29.53
C ASP A 778 -19.91 9.76 30.46
N LEU A 779 -21.09 9.46 29.92
CA LEU A 779 -22.19 8.87 30.68
C LEU A 779 -22.11 7.33 30.75
N GLY A 780 -21.12 6.73 30.10
CA GLY A 780 -20.94 5.29 30.06
C GLY A 780 -21.85 4.63 29.02
N VAL A 781 -22.37 3.45 29.37
CA VAL A 781 -23.11 2.56 28.47
C VAL A 781 -24.54 2.32 28.91
N MET A 782 -25.36 1.83 27.99
CA MET A 782 -26.80 1.61 28.18
C MET A 782 -27.56 2.85 28.63
N VAL A 783 -27.15 4.04 28.18
CA VAL A 783 -27.66 5.30 28.72
C VAL A 783 -29.01 5.67 28.06
N PRO A 784 -30.10 5.85 28.83
CA PRO A 784 -31.37 6.29 28.28
C PRO A 784 -31.31 7.70 27.67
N ALA A 785 -32.08 7.94 26.61
CA ALA A 785 -32.21 9.25 25.97
C ALA A 785 -32.57 10.37 26.97
N GLU A 786 -33.44 10.09 27.94
CA GLU A 786 -33.81 11.04 28.99
C GLU A 786 -32.59 11.49 29.81
N THR A 787 -31.74 10.56 30.23
CA THR A 787 -30.52 10.85 31.01
C THR A 787 -29.54 11.66 30.18
N ILE A 788 -29.31 11.28 28.92
CA ILE A 788 -28.42 11.99 27.98
C ILE A 788 -28.84 13.46 27.88
N LEU A 789 -30.11 13.71 27.59
CA LEU A 789 -30.63 15.06 27.38
C LEU A 789 -30.75 15.87 28.67
N LYS A 790 -31.10 15.21 29.77
CA LYS A 790 -31.12 15.86 31.09
C LYS A 790 -29.72 16.33 31.48
N THR A 791 -28.72 15.46 31.41
CA THR A 791 -27.34 15.82 31.76
C THR A 791 -26.77 16.85 30.80
N ALA A 792 -27.08 16.76 29.49
CA ALA A 792 -26.69 17.77 28.52
C ALA A 792 -27.14 19.19 28.91
N ARG A 793 -28.36 19.33 29.45
CA ARG A 793 -28.86 20.61 29.97
C ARG A 793 -28.23 21.01 31.29
N GLU A 794 -28.14 20.07 32.24
CA GLU A 794 -27.59 20.36 33.57
C GLU A 794 -26.14 20.81 33.51
N GLN A 795 -25.37 20.26 32.55
CA GLN A 795 -23.95 20.52 32.38
C GLN A 795 -23.66 21.60 31.31
N ASN A 796 -24.69 22.16 30.67
CA ASN A 796 -24.58 23.12 29.57
C ASN A 796 -23.57 22.69 28.49
N VAL A 797 -23.79 21.52 27.90
CA VAL A 797 -22.86 20.93 26.92
C VAL A 797 -23.04 21.57 25.55
N ASP A 798 -21.96 21.66 24.79
CA ASP A 798 -21.93 22.28 23.46
C ASP A 798 -22.18 21.29 22.32
N VAL A 799 -21.86 20.00 22.53
CA VAL A 799 -22.07 18.91 21.55
C VAL A 799 -22.49 17.62 22.27
N ILE A 800 -23.39 16.84 21.67
CA ILE A 800 -23.72 15.47 22.10
C ILE A 800 -23.18 14.47 21.09
N GLY A 801 -22.39 13.50 21.54
CA GLY A 801 -21.91 12.36 20.77
C GLY A 801 -22.54 11.04 21.22
N LEU A 802 -23.09 10.29 20.27
CA LEU A 802 -23.71 8.98 20.49
C LEU A 802 -22.89 7.86 19.86
N SER A 803 -22.69 6.78 20.62
CA SER A 803 -21.99 5.56 20.18
C SER A 803 -22.95 4.36 20.12
N GLY A 804 -22.77 3.47 19.14
CA GLY A 804 -23.50 2.20 19.01
C GLY A 804 -22.78 1.16 18.13
N LEU A 805 -22.82 -0.11 18.56
CA LEU A 805 -22.19 -1.25 17.90
C LEU A 805 -23.19 -2.22 17.26
N ILE A 806 -24.41 -2.34 17.80
CA ILE A 806 -25.41 -3.31 17.28
C ILE A 806 -26.50 -2.62 16.47
N THR A 807 -27.16 -3.35 15.58
CA THR A 807 -28.22 -2.80 14.70
C THR A 807 -29.37 -2.14 15.47
N PRO A 808 -29.85 -2.68 16.61
CA PRO A 808 -30.88 -2.01 17.43
C PRO A 808 -30.47 -0.62 17.95
N SER A 809 -29.18 -0.35 18.12
CA SER A 809 -28.66 0.94 18.59
C SER A 809 -28.95 2.08 17.62
N LEU A 810 -29.08 1.77 16.32
CA LEU A 810 -29.39 2.75 15.29
C LEU A 810 -30.77 3.41 15.51
N ASP A 811 -31.76 2.62 15.92
CA ASP A 811 -33.10 3.14 16.24
C ASP A 811 -33.10 4.03 17.49
N GLU A 812 -32.29 3.68 18.49
CA GLU A 812 -32.14 4.51 19.69
C GLU A 812 -31.48 5.85 19.35
N MET A 813 -30.51 5.89 18.44
CA MET A 813 -29.94 7.17 17.94
C MET A 813 -30.99 8.02 17.22
N VAL A 814 -31.85 7.39 16.40
CA VAL A 814 -33.00 8.07 15.77
C VAL A 814 -33.97 8.61 16.83
N HIS A 815 -34.22 7.83 17.89
CA HIS A 815 -35.07 8.25 18.99
C HIS A 815 -34.50 9.46 19.73
N VAL A 816 -33.20 9.46 20.04
CA VAL A 816 -32.51 10.61 20.66
C VAL A 816 -32.62 11.86 19.77
N ALA A 817 -32.40 11.75 18.46
CA ALA A 817 -32.55 12.88 17.54
C ALA A 817 -33.98 13.47 17.53
N LYS A 818 -35.00 12.61 17.49
CA LYS A 818 -36.42 13.03 17.61
C LYS A 818 -36.69 13.72 18.94
N GLU A 819 -36.12 13.21 20.02
CA GLU A 819 -36.32 13.74 21.36
C GLU A 819 -35.58 15.07 21.57
N MET A 820 -34.37 15.23 21.01
CA MET A 820 -33.65 16.51 20.92
C MET A 820 -34.49 17.56 20.20
N GLN A 821 -35.11 17.21 19.08
CA GLN A 821 -36.01 18.09 18.35
C GLN A 821 -37.26 18.44 19.18
N ARG A 822 -37.90 17.45 19.81
CA ARG A 822 -39.11 17.63 20.63
C ARG A 822 -38.85 18.54 21.83
N GLN A 823 -37.68 18.40 22.45
CA GLN A 823 -37.28 19.19 23.61
C GLN A 823 -36.64 20.54 23.23
N GLY A 824 -36.42 20.82 21.93
CA GLY A 824 -35.93 22.12 21.44
C GLY A 824 -34.43 22.34 21.65
N PHE A 825 -33.61 21.29 21.60
CA PHE A 825 -32.15 21.44 21.59
C PHE A 825 -31.68 22.10 20.30
N THR A 826 -30.65 22.93 20.38
CA THR A 826 -30.02 23.58 19.21
C THR A 826 -28.57 23.18 18.97
N ILE A 827 -27.97 22.43 19.91
CA ILE A 827 -26.58 21.98 19.85
C ILE A 827 -26.37 20.85 18.82
N PRO A 828 -25.17 20.71 18.24
CA PRO A 828 -24.88 19.64 17.29
C PRO A 828 -24.98 18.22 17.89
N LEU A 829 -25.34 17.27 17.03
CA LEU A 829 -25.39 15.84 17.31
C LEU A 829 -24.34 15.09 16.47
N MET A 830 -23.43 14.39 17.13
CA MET A 830 -22.45 13.51 16.50
C MET A 830 -22.87 12.04 16.65
N ILE A 831 -22.75 11.29 15.56
CA ILE A 831 -23.11 9.87 15.47
C ILE A 831 -21.86 9.05 15.11
N GLY A 832 -21.56 8.00 15.87
CA GLY A 832 -20.45 7.08 15.59
C GLY A 832 -20.68 5.65 16.13
N GLY A 833 -19.77 4.74 15.78
CA GLY A 833 -19.80 3.32 16.17
C GLY A 833 -20.03 2.37 14.98
N ALA A 834 -19.73 1.07 15.14
CA ALA A 834 -19.52 0.13 14.03
C ALA A 834 -20.73 -0.07 13.10
N THR A 835 -21.96 0.03 13.62
CA THR A 835 -23.17 -0.11 12.79
C THR A 835 -23.62 1.20 12.15
N THR A 836 -23.01 2.32 12.53
CA THR A 836 -23.36 3.64 12.00
C THR A 836 -22.68 3.89 10.65
N SER A 837 -23.34 4.62 9.78
CA SER A 837 -22.81 4.95 8.46
C SER A 837 -23.32 6.30 7.98
N ARG A 838 -22.58 6.90 7.04
CA ARG A 838 -22.98 8.15 6.38
C ARG A 838 -24.37 8.05 5.78
N ALA A 839 -24.68 6.92 5.13
CA ALA A 839 -25.98 6.67 4.53
C ALA A 839 -27.10 6.57 5.57
N HIS A 840 -26.89 5.81 6.65
CA HIS A 840 -27.88 5.70 7.72
C HIS A 840 -28.17 7.05 8.38
N THR A 841 -27.12 7.80 8.74
CA THR A 841 -27.27 9.11 9.38
C THR A 841 -28.00 10.10 8.48
N ALA A 842 -27.64 10.18 7.19
CA ALA A 842 -28.29 11.06 6.23
C ALA A 842 -29.76 10.69 5.96
N VAL A 843 -30.11 9.40 5.94
CA VAL A 843 -31.45 8.95 5.55
C VAL A 843 -32.41 8.83 6.74
N LYS A 844 -31.91 8.42 7.91
CA LYS A 844 -32.75 8.01 9.06
C LYS A 844 -32.58 8.87 10.31
N ILE A 845 -31.45 9.57 10.51
CA ILE A 845 -31.21 10.37 11.73
C ILE A 845 -31.38 11.87 11.47
N GLU A 846 -30.57 12.45 10.57
CA GLU A 846 -30.57 13.89 10.28
C GLU A 846 -31.98 14.45 9.96
N PRO A 847 -32.86 13.77 9.19
CA PRO A 847 -34.20 14.31 8.90
C PRO A 847 -35.08 14.54 10.12
N HIS A 848 -34.73 13.97 11.27
CA HIS A 848 -35.48 14.11 12.52
C HIS A 848 -34.94 15.20 13.45
N TYR A 849 -33.83 15.87 13.12
CA TYR A 849 -33.25 16.93 13.94
C TYR A 849 -32.76 18.12 13.09
N GLN A 850 -33.30 19.31 13.34
CA GLN A 850 -33.03 20.50 12.53
C GLN A 850 -31.66 21.14 12.77
N SER A 851 -31.01 20.84 13.88
CA SER A 851 -29.63 21.28 14.14
C SER A 851 -28.61 20.33 13.50
N PRO A 852 -27.34 20.73 13.40
CA PRO A 852 -26.33 19.92 12.73
C PRO A 852 -26.26 18.49 13.28
N THR A 853 -26.39 17.50 12.40
CA THR A 853 -26.23 16.07 12.73
C THR A 853 -25.13 15.50 11.84
N VAL A 854 -24.03 15.05 12.42
CA VAL A 854 -22.82 14.67 11.67
C VAL A 854 -22.41 13.24 12.00
N TYR A 855 -22.09 12.46 10.97
CA TYR A 855 -21.51 11.14 11.11
C TYR A 855 -20.00 11.26 11.11
N VAL A 856 -19.35 10.65 12.09
CA VAL A 856 -17.89 10.63 12.22
C VAL A 856 -17.42 9.18 12.11
N THR A 857 -16.48 8.94 11.20
CA THR A 857 -16.03 7.59 10.84
C THR A 857 -15.12 6.96 11.89
N ASP A 858 -14.26 7.76 12.51
CA ASP A 858 -13.17 7.32 13.38
C ASP A 858 -12.77 8.44 14.35
N ALA A 859 -11.92 8.15 15.34
CA ALA A 859 -11.56 9.13 16.36
C ALA A 859 -10.67 10.26 15.82
N SER A 860 -9.86 10.00 14.79
CA SER A 860 -8.99 11.04 14.19
C SER A 860 -9.78 12.23 13.65
N ARG A 861 -10.97 11.97 13.11
CA ARG A 861 -11.81 13.02 12.51
C ARG A 861 -12.72 13.73 13.51
N SER A 862 -12.87 13.21 14.74
CA SER A 862 -13.77 13.81 15.72
C SER A 862 -13.33 15.22 16.12
N VAL A 863 -12.02 15.47 16.20
CA VAL A 863 -11.45 16.78 16.55
C VAL A 863 -11.80 17.84 15.51
N GLY A 864 -11.52 17.54 14.23
CA GLY A 864 -11.82 18.47 13.13
C GLY A 864 -13.31 18.78 13.02
N VAL A 865 -14.17 17.79 13.27
CA VAL A 865 -15.63 17.97 13.26
C VAL A 865 -16.10 18.83 14.44
N VAL A 866 -15.66 18.55 15.67
CA VAL A 866 -16.05 19.35 16.85
C VAL A 866 -15.54 20.78 16.73
N SER A 867 -14.29 20.97 16.29
CA SER A 867 -13.70 22.29 16.04
C SER A 867 -14.51 23.08 15.01
N ALA A 868 -14.86 22.48 13.88
CA ALA A 868 -15.69 23.13 12.86
C ALA A 868 -17.11 23.46 13.37
N LEU A 869 -17.71 22.60 14.21
CA LEU A 869 -19.05 22.80 14.75
C LEU A 869 -19.15 23.88 15.84
N LEU A 870 -18.04 24.15 16.52
CA LEU A 870 -17.94 25.16 17.59
C LEU A 870 -17.32 26.49 17.12
N SER A 871 -16.62 26.50 15.99
CA SER A 871 -16.07 27.71 15.38
C SER A 871 -17.17 28.65 14.86
N ASP A 872 -17.09 29.94 15.21
CA ASP A 872 -18.02 30.96 14.70
C ASP A 872 -17.89 31.19 13.18
N ASP A 873 -16.68 30.99 12.63
CA ASP A 873 -16.37 31.24 11.22
C ASP A 873 -16.61 30.01 10.32
N LEU A 874 -16.30 28.80 10.81
CA LEU A 874 -16.33 27.58 9.99
C LEU A 874 -17.67 26.84 10.04
N LYS A 875 -18.47 27.06 11.08
CA LYS A 875 -19.69 26.27 11.33
C LYS A 875 -20.73 26.40 10.22
N ALA A 876 -20.96 27.60 9.70
CA ALA A 876 -21.98 27.82 8.67
C ALA A 876 -21.66 27.03 7.39
N ASP A 877 -20.45 27.20 6.87
CA ASP A 877 -19.98 26.54 5.64
C ASP A 877 -19.89 25.01 5.82
N PHE A 878 -19.39 24.54 6.98
CA PHE A 878 -19.29 23.12 7.28
C PHE A 878 -20.66 22.44 7.32
N VAL A 879 -21.65 23.07 7.97
CA VAL A 879 -23.02 22.54 8.07
C VAL A 879 -23.70 22.53 6.70
N GLU A 880 -23.54 23.59 5.90
CA GLU A 880 -24.13 23.65 4.55
C GLU A 880 -23.54 22.57 3.65
N LYS A 881 -22.21 22.40 3.65
CA LYS A 881 -21.52 21.35 2.90
C LYS A 881 -22.00 19.95 3.29
N THR A 882 -22.10 19.68 4.59
CA THR A 882 -22.53 18.38 5.12
C THR A 882 -23.98 18.08 4.72
N ARG A 883 -24.88 19.08 4.80
CA ARG A 883 -26.28 18.95 4.37
C ARG A 883 -26.40 18.67 2.87
N ALA A 884 -25.64 19.38 2.05
CA ALA A 884 -25.63 19.17 0.60
C ALA A 884 -25.14 17.76 0.26
N GLU A 885 -24.08 17.29 0.94
CA GLU A 885 -23.58 15.93 0.80
C GLU A 885 -24.64 14.89 1.19
N TYR A 886 -25.33 15.08 2.31
CA TYR A 886 -26.38 14.17 2.77
C TYR A 886 -27.59 14.16 1.85
N GLU A 887 -27.93 15.29 1.21
CA GLU A 887 -28.98 15.33 0.20
C GLU A 887 -28.60 14.52 -1.05
N ILE A 888 -27.35 14.61 -1.51
CA ILE A 888 -26.85 13.77 -2.61
C ILE A 888 -26.92 12.28 -2.24
N VAL A 889 -26.53 11.93 -1.01
CA VAL A 889 -26.61 10.55 -0.52
C VAL A 889 -28.06 10.07 -0.47
N ARG A 890 -29.00 10.90 0.00
CA ARG A 890 -30.44 10.60 -0.01
C ARG A 890 -30.98 10.39 -1.42
N GLU A 891 -30.64 11.25 -2.38
CA GLU A 891 -31.09 11.12 -3.77
C GLU A 891 -30.47 9.89 -4.45
N ARG A 892 -29.20 9.59 -4.21
CA ARG A 892 -28.55 8.35 -4.69
C ARG A 892 -29.20 7.10 -4.08
N HIS A 893 -29.60 7.17 -2.80
CA HIS A 893 -30.32 6.09 -2.13
C HIS A 893 -31.73 5.88 -2.71
N LYS A 894 -32.48 6.96 -2.97
CA LYS A 894 -33.78 6.91 -3.65
C LYS A 894 -33.66 6.32 -5.08
N GLY A 895 -32.60 6.67 -5.81
CA GLY A 895 -32.32 6.14 -7.16
C GLY A 895 -31.95 4.65 -7.19
N ARG A 896 -31.32 4.14 -6.12
CA ARG A 896 -30.94 2.71 -5.97
C ARG A 896 -32.13 1.79 -5.70
N HIS A 897 -33.17 2.25 -4.99
CA HIS A 897 -34.38 1.46 -4.76
C HIS A 897 -35.13 1.06 -6.05
N ALA A 898 -34.88 1.74 -7.17
CA ALA A 898 -35.62 1.53 -8.39
C ALA A 898 -35.10 0.36 -9.28
N LYS A 899 -33.98 -0.31 -8.96
CA LYS A 899 -33.28 -1.11 -9.99
C LYS A 899 -32.62 -2.45 -9.61
N ASN A 900 -32.80 -3.00 -8.41
CA ASN A 900 -32.33 -4.38 -8.15
C ASN A 900 -33.53 -5.36 -8.17
N PRO A 901 -33.67 -6.20 -9.22
CA PRO A 901 -34.75 -7.17 -9.25
C PRO A 901 -34.60 -8.18 -8.10
N GLN A 902 -35.66 -8.38 -7.33
CA GLN A 902 -35.76 -9.39 -6.27
C GLN A 902 -36.78 -10.49 -6.65
N HIS A 903 -36.54 -11.69 -6.15
CA HIS A 903 -37.53 -12.75 -6.10
C HIS A 903 -38.49 -12.51 -4.93
N ASN A 904 -39.79 -12.70 -5.17
CA ASN A 904 -40.71 -12.89 -4.05
C ASN A 904 -40.33 -14.17 -3.26
N LEU A 905 -40.77 -14.25 -2.01
CA LEU A 905 -40.36 -15.29 -1.06
C LEU A 905 -40.58 -16.69 -1.62
N GLU A 906 -41.72 -16.93 -2.28
CA GLU A 906 -42.02 -18.24 -2.87
C GLU A 906 -41.06 -18.62 -4.00
N LYS A 907 -40.68 -17.67 -4.88
CA LYS A 907 -39.65 -17.95 -5.90
C LYS A 907 -38.28 -18.19 -5.28
N ALA A 908 -37.92 -17.45 -4.22
CA ALA A 908 -36.68 -17.68 -3.50
C ALA A 908 -36.64 -19.07 -2.85
N ARG A 909 -37.76 -19.52 -2.24
CA ARG A 909 -37.91 -20.88 -1.68
C ARG A 909 -37.84 -21.98 -2.74
N LEU A 910 -38.35 -21.73 -3.94
CA LEU A 910 -38.23 -22.67 -5.06
C LEU A 910 -36.78 -22.80 -5.56
N ASN A 911 -35.97 -21.75 -5.40
CA ASN A 911 -34.54 -21.74 -5.73
C ASN A 911 -33.66 -21.99 -4.48
N LYS A 912 -34.13 -22.77 -3.50
CA LYS A 912 -33.36 -23.09 -2.29
C LYS A 912 -32.18 -24.03 -2.58
N PHE A 913 -31.24 -24.10 -1.64
CA PHE A 913 -30.16 -25.08 -1.69
C PHE A 913 -30.72 -26.51 -1.62
N ASP A 914 -30.16 -27.40 -2.43
CA ASP A 914 -30.51 -28.82 -2.42
C ASP A 914 -29.61 -29.55 -1.42
N TYR A 915 -30.21 -30.03 -0.33
CA TYR A 915 -29.53 -30.70 0.79
C TYR A 915 -28.72 -31.94 0.37
N ALA A 916 -28.96 -32.49 -0.84
CA ALA A 916 -28.30 -33.68 -1.36
C ALA A 916 -28.39 -34.90 -0.41
N SER A 917 -27.82 -36.03 -0.82
CA SER A 917 -27.85 -37.28 -0.03
C SER A 917 -26.79 -37.30 1.09
N HIS A 918 -26.59 -36.19 1.80
CA HIS A 918 -25.66 -36.14 2.94
C HIS A 918 -26.25 -36.89 4.13
N LEU A 919 -25.43 -37.70 4.81
CA LEU A 919 -25.80 -38.37 6.05
C LEU A 919 -25.14 -37.63 7.22
N PRO A 920 -25.92 -36.89 8.03
CA PRO A 920 -25.40 -36.16 9.17
C PRO A 920 -24.68 -37.05 10.17
N VAL A 921 -23.59 -36.53 10.72
CA VAL A 921 -22.89 -37.16 11.83
C VAL A 921 -23.63 -36.85 13.13
N LYS A 922 -23.95 -37.90 13.90
CA LYS A 922 -24.58 -37.75 15.21
C LYS A 922 -23.54 -37.27 16.24
N PRO A 923 -23.83 -36.20 17.03
CA PRO A 923 -22.98 -35.76 18.13
C PRO A 923 -22.72 -36.86 19.17
N LYS A 924 -21.56 -36.83 19.83
CA LYS A 924 -21.19 -37.84 20.85
C LYS A 924 -22.08 -37.78 22.09
N PHE A 925 -22.71 -36.65 22.35
CA PHE A 925 -23.74 -36.48 23.37
C PHE A 925 -24.83 -35.52 22.91
N LEU A 926 -26.02 -35.62 23.51
CA LEU A 926 -27.12 -34.67 23.35
C LEU A 926 -27.38 -33.97 24.68
N GLY A 927 -27.86 -32.72 24.63
CA GLY A 927 -28.01 -31.86 25.80
C GLY A 927 -26.82 -30.91 25.96
N THR A 928 -26.70 -30.30 27.14
CA THR A 928 -25.72 -29.24 27.41
C THR A 928 -24.49 -29.75 28.15
N LYS A 929 -23.34 -29.11 27.92
CA LYS A 929 -22.09 -29.32 28.63
C LYS A 929 -21.49 -27.97 29.00
N VAL A 930 -21.20 -27.82 30.29
CA VAL A 930 -20.59 -26.62 30.84
C VAL A 930 -19.08 -26.83 30.99
N ILE A 931 -18.30 -25.87 30.53
CA ILE A 931 -16.87 -25.76 30.74
C ILE A 931 -16.66 -24.58 31.68
N ASP A 932 -16.26 -24.88 32.91
CA ASP A 932 -16.01 -23.88 33.93
C ASP A 932 -14.51 -23.67 34.11
N ASN A 933 -14.09 -22.41 34.27
CA ASN A 933 -12.71 -21.99 34.50
C ASN A 933 -11.70 -22.57 33.50
N PHE A 934 -11.89 -22.24 32.21
CA PHE A 934 -11.01 -22.71 31.14
C PHE A 934 -9.64 -21.99 31.18
N PRO A 935 -8.51 -22.69 30.96
CA PRO A 935 -7.18 -22.08 31.01
C PRO A 935 -6.96 -21.03 29.90
N LEU A 936 -6.68 -19.79 30.29
CA LEU A 936 -6.45 -18.68 29.35
C LEU A 936 -5.18 -18.86 28.50
N ASP A 937 -4.16 -19.56 29.01
CA ASP A 937 -2.93 -19.86 28.28
C ASP A 937 -3.19 -20.68 27.01
N THR A 938 -4.18 -21.57 27.05
CA THR A 938 -4.58 -22.36 25.88
C THR A 938 -5.21 -21.48 24.81
N LEU A 939 -5.95 -20.43 25.20
CA LEU A 939 -6.64 -19.53 24.28
C LEU A 939 -5.67 -18.62 23.52
N VAL A 940 -4.48 -18.32 24.05
CA VAL A 940 -3.51 -17.41 23.43
C VAL A 940 -3.14 -17.83 22.01
N TRP A 941 -3.03 -19.14 21.75
CA TRP A 941 -2.69 -19.66 20.42
C TRP A 941 -3.78 -19.42 19.37
N TYR A 942 -5.03 -19.29 19.81
CA TYR A 942 -6.21 -19.10 18.94
C TYR A 942 -6.56 -17.63 18.70
N ILE A 943 -5.74 -16.69 19.20
CA ILE A 943 -5.99 -15.26 19.01
C ILE A 943 -5.70 -14.89 17.55
N ASP A 944 -6.72 -14.36 16.88
CA ASP A 944 -6.52 -13.48 15.72
C ASP A 944 -6.22 -12.05 16.21
N TRP A 945 -4.98 -11.64 15.97
CA TRP A 945 -4.47 -10.31 16.34
C TRP A 945 -4.86 -9.22 15.35
N THR A 946 -5.38 -9.56 14.17
CA THR A 946 -5.76 -8.55 13.17
C THR A 946 -6.78 -7.54 13.73
N PRO A 947 -7.90 -7.96 14.38
CA PRO A 947 -8.84 -7.00 14.92
C PRO A 947 -8.36 -6.34 16.23
N PHE A 948 -7.31 -6.89 16.87
CA PHE A 948 -6.63 -6.18 17.96
C PHE A 948 -5.99 -4.88 17.42
N PHE A 949 -5.24 -4.95 16.32
CA PHE A 949 -4.64 -3.75 15.72
C PHE A 949 -5.68 -2.78 15.17
N GLN A 950 -6.77 -3.28 14.58
CA GLN A 950 -7.88 -2.43 14.12
C GLN A 950 -8.52 -1.65 15.28
N THR A 951 -8.61 -2.25 16.47
CA THR A 951 -9.10 -1.56 17.68
C THR A 951 -8.25 -0.35 18.05
N TRP A 952 -6.96 -0.38 17.67
CA TRP A 952 -6.00 0.71 17.88
C TRP A 952 -5.80 1.59 16.64
N GLU A 953 -6.73 1.55 15.68
CA GLU A 953 -6.69 2.30 14.41
C GLU A 953 -5.42 2.02 13.56
N LEU A 954 -4.78 0.86 13.76
CA LEU A 954 -3.67 0.41 12.94
C LEU A 954 -4.21 -0.52 11.84
N SER A 955 -4.15 -0.05 10.60
CA SER A 955 -4.65 -0.77 9.42
C SER A 955 -3.62 -1.77 8.91
N GLY A 956 -3.99 -3.04 8.81
CA GLY A 956 -3.13 -4.12 8.31
C GLY A 956 -3.51 -5.47 8.93
N SER A 957 -3.18 -6.58 8.25
CA SER A 957 -3.39 -7.93 8.78
C SER A 957 -2.22 -8.37 9.66
N TYR A 958 -2.46 -9.12 10.74
CA TYR A 958 -1.39 -9.74 11.49
C TYR A 958 -0.94 -11.05 10.82
N PRO A 959 0.37 -11.37 10.77
CA PRO A 959 1.49 -10.61 11.33
C PRO A 959 2.06 -9.52 10.41
N ALA A 960 1.57 -9.37 9.17
CA ALA A 960 2.09 -8.43 8.17
C ALA A 960 2.17 -6.98 8.66
N ILE A 961 1.25 -6.55 9.53
CA ILE A 961 1.20 -5.22 10.12
C ILE A 961 2.40 -4.92 11.03
N LEU A 962 3.00 -5.94 11.66
CA LEU A 962 4.21 -5.74 12.49
C LEU A 962 5.39 -5.25 11.65
N SER A 963 5.38 -5.59 10.37
CA SER A 963 6.43 -5.26 9.42
C SER A 963 5.99 -4.23 8.38
N ASP A 964 4.88 -3.52 8.65
CA ASP A 964 4.39 -2.45 7.78
C ASP A 964 5.35 -1.24 7.79
N HIS A 965 5.62 -0.68 6.61
CA HIS A 965 6.53 0.44 6.41
C HIS A 965 6.14 1.75 7.09
N VAL A 966 4.85 1.97 7.39
CA VAL A 966 4.32 3.19 7.99
C VAL A 966 4.00 2.98 9.47
N VAL A 967 3.31 1.89 9.81
CA VAL A 967 2.86 1.60 11.19
C VAL A 967 3.63 0.49 11.89
N GLY A 968 4.51 -0.26 11.22
CA GLY A 968 5.07 -1.52 11.73
C GLY A 968 5.90 -1.40 12.99
N ILE A 969 6.68 -0.31 13.14
CA ILE A 969 7.42 -0.03 14.37
C ILE A 969 6.45 0.13 15.56
N GLU A 970 5.36 0.85 15.37
CA GLU A 970 4.39 1.11 16.42
C GLU A 970 3.45 -0.08 16.66
N ALA A 971 3.10 -0.83 15.61
CA ALA A 971 2.40 -2.10 15.71
C ALA A 971 3.23 -3.13 16.50
N THR A 972 4.54 -3.20 16.26
CA THR A 972 5.44 -4.08 17.00
C THR A 972 5.52 -3.72 18.48
N LYS A 973 5.69 -2.42 18.81
CA LYS A 973 5.69 -1.97 20.21
C LYS A 973 4.36 -2.24 20.91
N LEU A 974 3.25 -1.92 20.25
CA LEU A 974 1.90 -2.17 20.79
C LEU A 974 1.68 -3.68 21.02
N PHE A 975 2.17 -4.51 20.11
CA PHE A 975 2.11 -5.96 20.23
C PHE A 975 2.93 -6.45 21.43
N GLU A 976 4.14 -5.92 21.63
CA GLU A 976 4.99 -6.26 22.77
C GLU A 976 4.32 -5.88 24.10
N ASP A 977 3.74 -4.69 24.21
CA ASP A 977 2.98 -4.24 25.38
C ASP A 977 1.78 -5.16 25.66
N ALA A 978 1.05 -5.55 24.60
CA ALA A 978 -0.07 -6.48 24.69
C ALA A 978 0.38 -7.87 25.16
N GLN A 979 1.50 -8.37 24.65
CA GLN A 979 2.09 -9.64 25.06
C GLN A 979 2.56 -9.61 26.52
N GLU A 980 3.11 -8.49 26.98
CA GLU A 980 3.49 -8.31 28.37
C GLU A 980 2.26 -8.33 29.28
N MET A 981 1.25 -7.51 29.00
CA MET A 981 0.01 -7.48 29.79
C MET A 981 -0.70 -8.83 29.77
N LEU A 982 -0.74 -9.52 28.62
CA LEU A 982 -1.35 -10.86 28.51
C LEU A 982 -0.64 -11.88 29.42
N LYS A 983 0.70 -11.85 29.49
CA LYS A 983 1.46 -12.70 30.43
C LYS A 983 1.10 -12.39 31.89
N HIS A 984 0.96 -11.11 32.25
CA HIS A 984 0.55 -10.69 33.59
C HIS A 984 -0.87 -11.17 33.93
N LEU A 985 -1.82 -10.90 33.04
CA LEU A 985 -3.23 -11.28 33.14
C LEU A 985 -3.39 -12.78 33.38
N ILE A 986 -2.65 -13.62 32.64
CA ILE A 986 -2.68 -15.08 32.79
C ILE A 986 -2.03 -15.52 34.11
N ARG A 987 -0.86 -14.99 34.43
CA ARG A 987 -0.09 -15.37 35.64
C ARG A 987 -0.83 -15.00 36.93
N GLU A 988 -1.49 -13.86 36.94
CA GLU A 988 -2.18 -13.31 38.11
C GLU A 988 -3.69 -13.59 38.09
N GLN A 989 -4.18 -14.28 37.05
CA GLN A 989 -5.58 -14.68 36.87
C GLN A 989 -6.57 -13.52 37.01
N TRP A 990 -6.33 -12.41 36.30
CA TRP A 990 -7.24 -11.26 36.35
C TRP A 990 -8.62 -11.57 35.78
N LEU A 991 -8.70 -12.51 34.83
CA LEU A 991 -9.90 -12.90 34.12
C LEU A 991 -10.21 -14.39 34.27
N THR A 992 -11.49 -14.76 34.20
CA THR A 992 -11.97 -16.15 34.19
C THR A 992 -12.74 -16.44 32.90
N ALA A 993 -12.41 -17.56 32.24
CA ALA A 993 -13.11 -18.01 31.04
C ALA A 993 -14.13 -19.11 31.34
N LYS A 994 -15.36 -18.96 30.84
CA LYS A 994 -16.44 -19.97 30.93
C LYS A 994 -17.12 -20.18 29.59
N ALA A 995 -17.57 -21.41 29.34
CA ALA A 995 -18.31 -21.76 28.14
C ALA A 995 -19.44 -22.74 28.44
N VAL A 996 -20.50 -22.67 27.64
CA VAL A 996 -21.53 -23.71 27.56
C VAL A 996 -21.75 -24.06 26.10
N ILE A 997 -21.79 -25.36 25.80
CA ILE A 997 -22.15 -25.89 24.49
C ILE A 997 -23.35 -26.83 24.64
N GLY A 998 -24.11 -27.03 23.58
CA GLY A 998 -25.16 -28.05 23.56
C GLY A 998 -25.49 -28.54 22.17
N PHE A 999 -25.99 -29.77 22.09
CA PHE A 999 -26.41 -30.40 20.83
C PHE A 999 -27.83 -30.94 20.92
N PHE A 1000 -28.60 -30.68 19.87
CA PHE A 1000 -30.03 -30.98 19.83
C PHE A 1000 -30.38 -31.67 18.52
N PRO A 1001 -31.22 -32.73 18.55
CA PRO A 1001 -31.80 -33.28 17.33
C PRO A 1001 -32.63 -32.20 16.63
N ALA A 1002 -32.38 -31.98 15.34
CA ALA A 1002 -32.98 -30.90 14.58
C ALA A 1002 -33.41 -31.34 13.17
N ASN A 1003 -34.48 -30.75 12.63
CA ASN A 1003 -34.84 -30.87 11.21
C ASN A 1003 -35.35 -29.53 10.69
N SER A 1004 -35.18 -29.27 9.39
CA SER A 1004 -35.73 -28.05 8.79
C SER A 1004 -37.20 -28.20 8.40
N ASP A 1005 -37.96 -27.13 8.62
CA ASP A 1005 -39.34 -26.95 8.17
C ASP A 1005 -39.47 -25.60 7.45
N GLY A 1006 -39.47 -25.64 6.12
CA GLY A 1006 -39.42 -24.43 5.30
C GLY A 1006 -38.12 -23.66 5.51
N ASP A 1007 -38.23 -22.46 6.07
CA ASP A 1007 -37.08 -21.59 6.38
C ASP A 1007 -36.61 -21.72 7.83
N ASP A 1008 -37.23 -22.60 8.64
CA ASP A 1008 -36.99 -22.72 10.08
C ASP A 1008 -36.35 -24.05 10.45
N ILE A 1009 -35.79 -24.11 11.67
CA ILE A 1009 -35.19 -25.31 12.24
C ILE A 1009 -35.99 -25.71 13.48
N VAL A 1010 -36.60 -26.89 13.46
CA VAL A 1010 -37.31 -27.47 14.59
C VAL A 1010 -36.34 -28.32 15.40
N LEU A 1011 -36.17 -27.96 16.67
CA LEU A 1011 -35.40 -28.73 17.65
C LEU A 1011 -36.33 -29.69 18.39
N TYR A 1012 -35.84 -30.88 18.73
CA TYR A 1012 -36.60 -31.90 19.45
C TYR A 1012 -36.05 -32.16 20.84
N THR A 1013 -36.89 -32.71 21.73
CA THR A 1013 -36.49 -33.06 23.10
C THR A 1013 -35.44 -34.16 23.16
N ASP A 1014 -35.50 -35.09 22.21
CA ASP A 1014 -34.64 -36.26 22.11
C ASP A 1014 -34.64 -36.84 20.67
N ASP A 1015 -33.83 -37.87 20.46
CA ASP A 1015 -33.60 -38.52 19.16
C ASP A 1015 -34.85 -39.18 18.55
N THR A 1016 -35.93 -39.39 19.32
CA THR A 1016 -37.17 -39.94 18.78
C THR A 1016 -37.92 -38.96 17.89
N ARG A 1017 -37.62 -37.66 18.03
CA ARG A 1017 -38.24 -36.55 17.27
C ARG A 1017 -39.77 -36.52 17.35
N SER A 1018 -40.34 -37.08 18.41
CA SER A 1018 -41.80 -37.10 18.59
C SER A 1018 -42.36 -35.80 19.19
N GLN A 1019 -41.53 -35.07 19.94
CA GLN A 1019 -41.94 -33.84 20.62
C GLN A 1019 -40.99 -32.69 20.24
N PRO A 1020 -41.48 -31.65 19.54
CA PRO A 1020 -40.75 -30.41 19.33
C PRO A 1020 -40.42 -29.76 20.67
N ARG A 1021 -39.20 -29.25 20.80
CA ARG A 1021 -38.69 -28.49 21.95
C ARG A 1021 -38.76 -27.00 21.70
N GLU A 1022 -38.25 -26.54 20.56
CA GLU A 1022 -38.17 -25.14 20.18
C GLU A 1022 -38.06 -25.02 18.66
N THR A 1023 -38.45 -23.88 18.09
CA THR A 1023 -38.28 -23.59 16.66
C THR A 1023 -37.41 -22.36 16.47
N LEU A 1024 -36.31 -22.48 15.75
CA LEU A 1024 -35.43 -21.38 15.41
C LEU A 1024 -35.81 -20.79 14.06
N HIS A 1025 -35.87 -19.46 13.99
CA HIS A 1025 -36.33 -18.77 12.78
C HIS A 1025 -35.18 -18.16 11.98
N HIS A 1026 -35.11 -18.48 10.70
CA HIS A 1026 -34.12 -17.91 9.79
C HIS A 1026 -34.77 -17.14 8.63
N LEU A 1027 -33.94 -16.32 7.97
CA LEU A 1027 -34.32 -15.51 6.81
C LEU A 1027 -33.60 -16.03 5.57
N ARG A 1028 -34.25 -15.86 4.42
CA ARG A 1028 -33.81 -16.30 3.10
C ARG A 1028 -33.43 -15.12 2.23
N GLN A 1029 -32.37 -15.29 1.45
CA GLN A 1029 -31.97 -14.33 0.41
C GLN A 1029 -33.08 -14.15 -0.63
N GLN A 1030 -33.47 -12.90 -0.94
CA GLN A 1030 -34.46 -12.59 -2.00
C GLN A 1030 -33.85 -11.97 -3.26
N ASN A 1031 -32.54 -11.72 -3.31
CA ASN A 1031 -31.92 -11.21 -4.53
C ASN A 1031 -31.94 -12.26 -5.67
N VAL A 1032 -32.12 -11.81 -6.91
CA VAL A 1032 -32.06 -12.69 -8.08
C VAL A 1032 -30.63 -13.22 -8.23
N LYS A 1033 -30.48 -14.54 -8.18
CA LYS A 1033 -29.18 -15.22 -8.31
C LYS A 1033 -28.91 -15.63 -9.75
N ALA A 1034 -27.62 -15.74 -10.11
CA ALA A 1034 -27.24 -16.35 -11.37
C ALA A 1034 -27.78 -17.79 -11.48
N PRO A 1035 -28.12 -18.28 -12.69
CA PRO A 1035 -28.65 -19.64 -12.86
C PRO A 1035 -27.74 -20.70 -12.23
N GLY A 1036 -28.33 -21.56 -11.38
CA GLY A 1036 -27.63 -22.62 -10.67
C GLY A 1036 -27.07 -22.24 -9.29
N ARG A 1037 -27.18 -20.97 -8.86
CA ARG A 1037 -26.90 -20.57 -7.48
C ARG A 1037 -28.20 -20.47 -6.67
N PRO A 1038 -28.27 -21.08 -5.47
CA PRO A 1038 -29.47 -21.02 -4.66
C PRO A 1038 -29.61 -19.69 -3.91
N ASN A 1039 -30.84 -19.40 -3.53
CA ASN A 1039 -31.20 -18.37 -2.56
C ASN A 1039 -31.08 -18.96 -1.15
N TYR A 1040 -29.91 -18.82 -0.53
CA TYR A 1040 -29.59 -19.49 0.73
C TYR A 1040 -30.49 -19.04 1.91
N CYS A 1041 -30.79 -19.99 2.77
CA CYS A 1041 -31.30 -19.84 4.14
C CYS A 1041 -30.52 -20.81 5.05
N LEU A 1042 -30.25 -20.44 6.31
CA LEU A 1042 -29.44 -21.30 7.20
C LEU A 1042 -30.10 -22.67 7.46
N SER A 1043 -31.44 -22.71 7.47
CA SER A 1043 -32.20 -23.96 7.58
C SER A 1043 -31.99 -24.92 6.41
N ASP A 1044 -31.51 -24.44 5.26
CA ASP A 1044 -31.21 -25.30 4.11
C ASP A 1044 -30.07 -26.27 4.40
N PHE A 1045 -29.22 -25.98 5.40
CA PHE A 1045 -28.11 -26.84 5.82
C PHE A 1045 -28.47 -27.84 6.91
N ILE A 1046 -29.77 -28.00 7.20
CA ILE A 1046 -30.31 -29.02 8.11
C ILE A 1046 -31.31 -29.89 7.35
N ALA A 1047 -31.26 -31.21 7.55
CA ALA A 1047 -32.09 -32.15 6.80
C ALA A 1047 -33.59 -31.84 7.00
N PRO A 1048 -34.39 -31.75 5.92
CA PRO A 1048 -35.80 -31.41 6.02
C PRO A 1048 -36.61 -32.55 6.63
N ILE A 1049 -37.68 -32.22 7.37
CA ILE A 1049 -38.56 -33.22 8.04
C ILE A 1049 -39.06 -34.30 7.05
N GLY A 1050 -39.37 -33.91 5.82
CA GLY A 1050 -39.84 -34.83 4.77
C GLY A 1050 -38.78 -35.80 4.22
N SER A 1051 -37.49 -35.60 4.51
CA SER A 1051 -36.40 -36.48 4.03
C SER A 1051 -36.29 -37.80 4.79
N GLY A 1052 -36.77 -37.85 6.04
CA GLY A 1052 -36.54 -38.98 6.95
C GLY A 1052 -35.10 -39.11 7.46
N ILE A 1053 -34.23 -38.13 7.19
CA ILE A 1053 -32.84 -38.10 7.66
C ILE A 1053 -32.78 -37.40 9.03
N ALA A 1054 -32.05 -38.00 9.98
CA ALA A 1054 -31.86 -37.46 11.32
C ALA A 1054 -30.65 -36.52 11.35
N ASP A 1055 -30.88 -35.21 11.53
CA ASP A 1055 -29.85 -34.17 11.58
C ASP A 1055 -29.80 -33.45 12.94
N TYR A 1056 -28.78 -32.64 13.19
CA TYR A 1056 -28.48 -32.06 14.49
C TYR A 1056 -28.06 -30.61 14.34
N LEU A 1057 -28.37 -29.83 15.38
CA LEU A 1057 -27.90 -28.46 15.51
C LEU A 1057 -27.18 -28.31 16.85
N GLY A 1058 -26.05 -27.62 16.85
CA GLY A 1058 -25.37 -27.21 18.07
C GLY A 1058 -25.61 -25.75 18.43
N GLY A 1059 -25.31 -25.38 19.66
CA GLY A 1059 -25.25 -24.00 20.10
C GLY A 1059 -24.15 -23.79 21.14
N PHE A 1060 -23.66 -22.56 21.27
CA PHE A 1060 -22.67 -22.19 22.27
C PHE A 1060 -22.84 -20.78 22.82
N ALA A 1061 -22.28 -20.56 24.01
CA ALA A 1061 -21.94 -19.24 24.52
C ALA A 1061 -20.63 -19.33 25.33
N VAL A 1062 -19.70 -18.41 25.07
CA VAL A 1062 -18.41 -18.30 25.75
C VAL A 1062 -18.18 -16.87 26.26
N THR A 1063 -17.40 -16.74 27.33
CA THR A 1063 -16.89 -15.45 27.81
C THR A 1063 -15.52 -15.63 28.45
N SER A 1064 -14.68 -14.61 28.30
CA SER A 1064 -13.39 -14.45 28.98
C SER A 1064 -13.40 -13.24 29.93
N GLY A 1065 -14.47 -12.43 29.97
CA GLY A 1065 -14.51 -11.13 30.62
C GLY A 1065 -14.86 -11.14 32.11
N ILE A 1066 -14.98 -12.31 32.75
CA ILE A 1066 -15.41 -12.40 34.15
C ILE A 1066 -14.26 -11.90 35.05
N GLY A 1067 -14.54 -10.89 35.88
CA GLY A 1067 -13.57 -10.28 36.81
C GLY A 1067 -12.93 -8.97 36.32
N ILE A 1068 -13.19 -8.57 35.06
CA ILE A 1068 -12.54 -7.44 34.40
C ILE A 1068 -12.70 -6.11 35.18
N GLU A 1069 -13.85 -5.87 35.80
CA GLU A 1069 -14.18 -4.60 36.45
C GLU A 1069 -13.25 -4.21 37.60
N THR A 1070 -12.69 -5.19 38.30
CA THR A 1070 -11.77 -4.90 39.42
C THR A 1070 -10.52 -4.21 38.91
N LYS A 1071 -9.97 -4.67 37.78
CA LYS A 1071 -8.76 -4.10 37.18
C LYS A 1071 -9.05 -2.81 36.41
N LEU A 1072 -10.20 -2.70 35.76
CA LEU A 1072 -10.60 -1.44 35.12
C LEU A 1072 -10.73 -0.31 36.13
N ALA A 1073 -11.33 -0.56 37.31
CA ALA A 1073 -11.42 0.44 38.37
C ALA A 1073 -10.05 0.82 38.97
N GLU A 1074 -9.09 -0.11 39.00
CA GLU A 1074 -7.70 0.17 39.42
C GLU A 1074 -7.01 1.10 38.42
N PHE A 1075 -7.07 0.77 37.12
CA PHE A 1075 -6.49 1.62 36.07
C PHE A 1075 -7.15 2.99 35.97
N GLU A 1076 -8.47 3.08 36.14
CA GLU A 1076 -9.19 4.36 36.16
C GLU A 1076 -8.73 5.24 37.32
N LYS A 1077 -8.54 4.66 38.52
CA LYS A 1077 -8.04 5.38 39.70
C LYS A 1077 -6.61 5.89 39.51
N ASP A 1078 -5.78 5.14 38.78
CA ASP A 1078 -4.40 5.50 38.47
C ASP A 1078 -4.29 6.38 37.21
N HIS A 1079 -5.42 6.75 36.59
CA HIS A 1079 -5.50 7.52 35.34
C HIS A 1079 -4.78 6.87 34.16
N ASP A 1080 -4.76 5.53 34.10
CA ASP A 1080 -4.12 4.73 33.05
C ASP A 1080 -5.13 4.24 32.00
N ASP A 1081 -5.57 5.17 31.15
CA ASP A 1081 -6.51 4.89 30.07
C ASP A 1081 -5.96 3.86 29.06
N TYR A 1082 -4.63 3.86 28.85
CA TYR A 1082 -3.96 2.94 27.93
C TYR A 1082 -4.13 1.49 28.41
N SER A 1083 -3.81 1.22 29.68
CA SER A 1083 -3.95 -0.12 30.24
C SER A 1083 -5.41 -0.57 30.34
N SER A 1084 -6.33 0.36 30.58
CA SER A 1084 -7.78 0.10 30.56
C SER A 1084 -8.26 -0.38 29.18
N ILE A 1085 -7.89 0.34 28.11
CA ILE A 1085 -8.24 -0.02 26.73
C ILE A 1085 -7.55 -1.34 26.32
N MET A 1086 -6.28 -1.51 26.67
CA MET A 1086 -5.50 -2.73 26.41
C MET A 1086 -6.16 -3.96 27.05
N LEU A 1087 -6.58 -3.87 28.31
CA LEU A 1087 -7.24 -4.98 29.02
C LEU A 1087 -8.57 -5.35 28.36
N LYS A 1088 -9.39 -4.36 27.96
CA LYS A 1088 -10.64 -4.60 27.24
C LYS A 1088 -10.40 -5.28 25.88
N ALA A 1089 -9.45 -4.77 25.10
CA ALA A 1089 -9.09 -5.35 23.80
C ALA A 1089 -8.58 -6.79 23.93
N LEU A 1090 -7.73 -7.08 24.91
CA LEU A 1090 -7.24 -8.44 25.19
C LEU A 1090 -8.35 -9.37 25.66
N ALA A 1091 -9.27 -8.90 26.50
CA ALA A 1091 -10.43 -9.69 26.92
C ALA A 1091 -11.30 -10.09 25.71
N ASP A 1092 -11.60 -9.14 24.81
CA ASP A 1092 -12.35 -9.42 23.58
C ASP A 1092 -11.62 -10.43 22.68
N ARG A 1093 -10.30 -10.28 22.49
CA ARG A 1093 -9.48 -11.24 21.74
C ARG A 1093 -9.54 -12.64 22.36
N LEU A 1094 -9.49 -12.75 23.68
CA LEU A 1094 -9.61 -14.02 24.39
C LEU A 1094 -11.01 -14.63 24.26
N ALA A 1095 -12.08 -13.82 24.17
CA ALA A 1095 -13.44 -14.31 23.97
C ALA A 1095 -13.62 -14.91 22.57
N GLU A 1096 -13.12 -14.24 21.54
CA GLU A 1096 -13.13 -14.73 20.16
C GLU A 1096 -12.25 -15.99 20.01
N ALA A 1097 -11.05 -15.97 20.58
CA ALA A 1097 -10.17 -17.14 20.64
C ALA A 1097 -10.86 -18.33 21.33
N PHE A 1098 -11.68 -18.08 22.36
CA PHE A 1098 -12.44 -19.14 23.03
C PHE A 1098 -13.56 -19.69 22.14
N ALA A 1099 -14.23 -18.84 21.36
CA ALA A 1099 -15.21 -19.29 20.39
C ALA A 1099 -14.56 -20.19 19.32
N GLU A 1100 -13.38 -19.81 18.82
CA GLU A 1100 -12.63 -20.59 17.83
C GLU A 1100 -12.15 -21.94 18.39
N TYR A 1101 -11.51 -21.93 19.56
CA TYR A 1101 -11.10 -23.15 20.25
C TYR A 1101 -12.30 -24.07 20.49
N MET A 1102 -13.40 -23.51 21.00
CA MET A 1102 -14.59 -24.32 21.29
C MET A 1102 -15.19 -24.90 20.02
N HIS A 1103 -15.21 -24.15 18.92
CA HIS A 1103 -15.69 -24.68 17.65
C HIS A 1103 -14.79 -25.82 17.16
N GLN A 1104 -13.46 -25.68 17.23
CA GLN A 1104 -12.54 -26.76 16.90
C GLN A 1104 -12.76 -28.00 17.78
N ALA A 1105 -12.88 -27.83 19.10
CA ALA A 1105 -13.17 -28.94 20.02
C ALA A 1105 -14.54 -29.58 19.74
N VAL A 1106 -15.53 -28.80 19.27
CA VAL A 1106 -16.83 -29.32 18.82
C VAL A 1106 -16.66 -30.19 17.58
N ARG A 1107 -15.96 -29.70 16.55
CA ARG A 1107 -15.72 -30.45 15.31
C ARG A 1107 -15.00 -31.78 15.55
N ARG A 1108 -13.95 -31.75 16.37
CA ARG A 1108 -13.05 -32.89 16.61
C ARG A 1108 -13.54 -33.83 17.69
N GLU A 1109 -13.97 -33.28 18.83
CA GLU A 1109 -14.17 -34.06 20.05
C GLU A 1109 -15.63 -34.24 20.42
N TYR A 1110 -16.42 -33.16 20.46
CA TYR A 1110 -17.76 -33.20 21.06
C TYR A 1110 -18.87 -33.61 20.09
N TRP A 1111 -18.90 -33.02 18.90
CA TRP A 1111 -19.74 -33.47 17.80
C TRP A 1111 -19.04 -34.58 17.02
N GLY A 1112 -17.76 -34.38 16.68
CA GLY A 1112 -16.90 -35.42 16.12
C GLY A 1112 -17.15 -35.73 14.64
N TYR A 1113 -17.49 -34.71 13.84
CA TYR A 1113 -17.61 -34.86 12.39
C TYR A 1113 -16.29 -34.63 11.64
N ALA A 1114 -15.25 -34.16 12.32
CA ALA A 1114 -13.91 -33.95 11.76
C ALA A 1114 -12.81 -34.38 12.77
N GLU A 1115 -12.81 -35.64 13.21
CA GLU A 1115 -11.87 -36.11 14.26
C GLU A 1115 -10.38 -35.98 13.87
N ASP A 1116 -10.08 -36.13 12.57
CA ASP A 1116 -8.72 -36.09 12.01
C ASP A 1116 -8.24 -34.67 11.64
N GLU A 1117 -8.97 -33.62 12.01
CA GLU A 1117 -8.62 -32.21 11.72
C GLU A 1117 -7.27 -31.83 12.38
N GLN A 1118 -6.35 -31.25 11.59
CA GLN A 1118 -5.03 -30.79 12.03
C GLN A 1118 -4.72 -29.35 11.54
N HIS A 1119 -5.73 -28.48 11.50
CA HIS A 1119 -5.55 -27.08 11.11
C HIS A 1119 -4.67 -26.33 12.10
N ASP A 1120 -3.76 -25.50 11.58
CA ASP A 1120 -3.06 -24.49 12.35
C ASP A 1120 -3.93 -23.24 12.55
N ASN A 1121 -3.45 -22.26 13.31
CA ASN A 1121 -4.24 -21.08 13.63
C ASN A 1121 -4.61 -20.27 12.37
N HIS A 1122 -3.72 -20.21 11.37
CA HIS A 1122 -4.00 -19.51 10.12
C HIS A 1122 -5.17 -20.15 9.36
N ALA A 1123 -5.16 -21.48 9.22
CA ALA A 1123 -6.25 -22.21 8.59
C ALA A 1123 -7.58 -22.10 9.39
N LEU A 1124 -7.53 -21.93 10.72
CA LEU A 1124 -8.72 -21.63 11.52
C LEU A 1124 -9.28 -20.23 11.23
N ILE A 1125 -8.42 -19.21 11.12
CA ILE A 1125 -8.81 -17.83 10.79
C ILE A 1125 -9.42 -17.73 9.38
N GLU A 1126 -8.89 -18.49 8.42
CA GLU A 1126 -9.44 -18.60 7.06
C GLU A 1126 -10.70 -19.47 6.97
N GLU A 1127 -11.19 -19.98 8.11
CA GLU A 1127 -12.35 -20.86 8.20
C GLU A 1127 -12.22 -22.12 7.32
N ALA A 1128 -11.00 -22.64 7.15
CA ALA A 1128 -10.69 -23.77 6.26
C ALA A 1128 -11.17 -25.14 6.78
N TYR A 1129 -12.20 -25.16 7.63
CA TYR A 1129 -12.77 -26.33 8.28
C TYR A 1129 -14.21 -26.60 7.82
N GLN A 1130 -14.66 -27.84 8.03
CA GLN A 1130 -16.05 -28.22 7.78
C GLN A 1130 -16.98 -27.57 8.82
N GLY A 1131 -18.11 -27.04 8.35
CA GLY A 1131 -19.17 -26.48 9.20
C GLY A 1131 -18.96 -25.00 9.55
N ILE A 1132 -20.02 -24.37 10.06
CA ILE A 1132 -20.03 -22.94 10.42
C ILE A 1132 -20.60 -22.71 11.82
N ARG A 1133 -20.31 -21.52 12.39
CA ARG A 1133 -20.78 -21.10 13.72
C ARG A 1133 -21.59 -19.78 13.70
N PRO A 1134 -22.68 -19.65 12.93
CA PRO A 1134 -23.39 -18.38 12.77
C PRO A 1134 -23.97 -17.86 14.08
N ALA A 1135 -23.64 -16.61 14.40
CA ALA A 1135 -24.08 -15.91 15.60
C ALA A 1135 -25.22 -14.93 15.27
N PRO A 1136 -26.37 -14.94 15.99
CA PRO A 1136 -27.47 -14.03 15.69
C PRO A 1136 -27.00 -12.56 15.78
N GLY A 1137 -27.31 -11.76 14.76
CA GLY A 1137 -26.76 -10.41 14.53
C GLY A 1137 -25.78 -10.35 13.35
N TYR A 1138 -25.18 -11.47 12.96
CA TYR A 1138 -24.34 -11.55 11.76
C TYR A 1138 -25.19 -11.48 10.48
N PRO A 1139 -24.63 -11.10 9.31
CA PRO A 1139 -25.36 -11.00 8.06
C PRO A 1139 -26.11 -12.28 7.63
N ALA A 1140 -25.66 -13.46 8.07
CA ALA A 1140 -26.31 -14.76 7.81
C ALA A 1140 -27.55 -15.02 8.67
N CYS A 1141 -27.65 -14.37 9.83
CA CYS A 1141 -28.77 -14.47 10.76
C CYS A 1141 -28.95 -13.14 11.50
N PRO A 1142 -29.42 -12.08 10.81
CA PRO A 1142 -29.37 -10.71 11.35
C PRO A 1142 -30.32 -10.45 12.52
N ASP A 1143 -31.26 -11.36 12.80
CA ASP A 1143 -32.18 -11.22 13.92
C ASP A 1143 -31.49 -11.48 15.28
N HIS A 1144 -31.24 -10.40 16.02
CA HIS A 1144 -30.63 -10.46 17.35
C HIS A 1144 -31.47 -11.22 18.38
N THR A 1145 -32.79 -11.28 18.23
CA THR A 1145 -33.67 -11.82 19.27
C THR A 1145 -33.61 -13.36 19.37
N GLU A 1146 -33.10 -14.06 18.35
CA GLU A 1146 -32.85 -15.51 18.44
C GLU A 1146 -31.79 -15.84 19.51
N LYS A 1147 -31.01 -14.85 19.99
CA LYS A 1147 -30.15 -15.03 21.17
C LYS A 1147 -30.94 -15.39 22.42
N ALA A 1148 -32.17 -14.90 22.61
CA ALA A 1148 -32.96 -15.31 23.78
C ALA A 1148 -33.25 -16.82 23.77
N LYS A 1149 -33.60 -17.38 22.61
CA LYS A 1149 -33.80 -18.84 22.49
C LYS A 1149 -32.52 -19.61 22.75
N LEU A 1150 -31.39 -19.14 22.21
CA LEU A 1150 -30.07 -19.74 22.51
C LEU A 1150 -29.76 -19.72 24.01
N PHE A 1151 -30.03 -18.60 24.68
CA PHE A 1151 -29.81 -18.42 26.11
C PHE A 1151 -30.68 -19.36 26.95
N GLU A 1152 -31.95 -19.52 26.59
CA GLU A 1152 -32.87 -20.45 27.23
C GLU A 1152 -32.47 -21.92 26.99
N LEU A 1153 -32.10 -22.27 25.75
CA LEU A 1153 -31.73 -23.64 25.38
C LEU A 1153 -30.49 -24.13 26.12
N LEU A 1154 -29.48 -23.28 26.26
CA LEU A 1154 -28.21 -23.61 26.90
C LEU A 1154 -28.16 -23.23 28.39
N ASN A 1155 -29.20 -22.56 28.89
CA ASN A 1155 -29.21 -21.95 30.23
C ASN A 1155 -27.95 -21.11 30.48
N VAL A 1156 -27.67 -20.18 29.55
CA VAL A 1156 -26.37 -19.48 29.46
C VAL A 1156 -26.06 -18.70 30.74
N THR A 1157 -26.99 -17.89 31.24
CA THR A 1157 -26.75 -17.03 32.40
C THR A 1157 -26.36 -17.82 33.64
N GLU A 1158 -27.05 -18.92 33.95
CA GLU A 1158 -26.69 -19.76 35.10
C GLU A 1158 -25.34 -20.48 34.91
N ASN A 1159 -25.01 -20.87 33.67
CA ASN A 1159 -23.83 -21.67 33.38
C ASN A 1159 -22.54 -20.84 33.16
N THR A 1160 -22.64 -19.62 32.62
CA THR A 1160 -21.49 -18.79 32.22
C THR A 1160 -21.50 -17.39 32.81
N THR A 1161 -22.55 -16.98 33.53
CA THR A 1161 -22.76 -15.61 34.05
C THR A 1161 -23.00 -14.53 32.98
N ILE A 1162 -23.13 -14.91 31.71
CA ILE A 1162 -23.44 -13.97 30.64
C ILE A 1162 -24.93 -13.59 30.72
N GLU A 1163 -25.22 -12.29 30.68
CA GLU A 1163 -26.57 -11.73 30.69
C GLU A 1163 -26.90 -11.07 29.35
N LEU A 1164 -28.18 -11.08 28.97
CA LEU A 1164 -28.67 -10.31 27.82
C LEU A 1164 -29.27 -8.98 28.28
N THR A 1165 -28.93 -7.91 27.58
CA THR A 1165 -29.60 -6.62 27.73
C THR A 1165 -30.98 -6.63 27.06
N GLU A 1166 -31.77 -5.58 27.29
CA GLU A 1166 -33.07 -5.39 26.62
C GLU A 1166 -32.99 -5.31 25.08
N ASN A 1167 -31.81 -5.00 24.53
CA ASN A 1167 -31.53 -5.00 23.09
C ASN A 1167 -30.73 -6.24 22.64
N PHE A 1168 -30.69 -7.28 23.48
CA PHE A 1168 -29.97 -8.53 23.22
C PHE A 1168 -28.46 -8.33 23.00
N ALA A 1169 -27.84 -7.31 23.59
CA ALA A 1169 -26.39 -7.28 23.75
C ALA A 1169 -25.98 -8.22 24.90
N MET A 1170 -24.73 -8.65 24.95
CA MET A 1170 -24.24 -9.57 26.00
C MET A 1170 -23.35 -8.84 27.00
N TYR A 1171 -23.47 -9.19 28.28
CA TYR A 1171 -22.58 -8.72 29.34
C TYR A 1171 -22.05 -9.91 30.18
N PRO A 1172 -20.74 -10.02 30.49
CA PRO A 1172 -19.63 -9.13 30.12
C PRO A 1172 -19.48 -8.93 28.60
N THR A 1173 -18.93 -7.79 28.18
CA THR A 1173 -18.82 -7.42 26.75
C THR A 1173 -17.96 -8.41 25.95
N ALA A 1174 -16.91 -8.94 26.57
CA ALA A 1174 -16.06 -10.00 26.02
C ALA A 1174 -16.79 -11.35 26.06
N ALA A 1175 -17.76 -11.53 25.17
CA ALA A 1175 -18.59 -12.73 25.05
C ALA A 1175 -19.02 -13.01 23.60
N VAL A 1176 -19.10 -14.29 23.23
CA VAL A 1176 -19.52 -14.75 21.91
C VAL A 1176 -20.56 -15.86 22.06
N SER A 1177 -21.64 -15.81 21.29
CA SER A 1177 -22.66 -16.88 21.28
C SER A 1177 -23.23 -17.09 19.88
N GLY A 1178 -23.56 -18.34 19.55
CA GLY A 1178 -24.07 -18.69 18.23
C GLY A 1178 -24.51 -20.15 18.11
N TRP A 1179 -24.84 -20.52 16.88
CA TRP A 1179 -25.26 -21.87 16.49
C TRP A 1179 -24.09 -22.62 15.86
N TYR A 1180 -24.12 -23.95 15.84
CA TYR A 1180 -23.19 -24.79 15.08
C TYR A 1180 -23.93 -25.61 14.03
N PHE A 1181 -23.42 -25.55 12.79
CA PHE A 1181 -23.87 -26.37 11.66
C PHE A 1181 -22.73 -27.27 11.21
N SER A 1182 -23.04 -28.54 10.93
CA SER A 1182 -22.03 -29.54 10.55
C SER A 1182 -22.00 -29.87 9.05
N HIS A 1183 -23.01 -29.44 8.29
CA HIS A 1183 -23.13 -29.75 6.88
C HIS A 1183 -21.92 -29.18 6.11
N PRO A 1184 -21.24 -29.96 5.24
CA PRO A 1184 -20.00 -29.52 4.61
C PRO A 1184 -20.17 -28.30 3.69
N ASP A 1185 -21.33 -28.16 3.04
CA ASP A 1185 -21.63 -27.02 2.17
C ASP A 1185 -22.21 -25.80 2.93
N SER A 1186 -22.32 -25.87 4.25
CA SER A 1186 -22.75 -24.73 5.05
C SER A 1186 -21.73 -23.61 4.94
N GLN A 1187 -22.19 -22.39 4.67
CA GLN A 1187 -21.33 -21.23 4.45
C GLN A 1187 -21.95 -19.97 5.05
N TYR A 1188 -21.10 -19.00 5.41
CA TYR A 1188 -21.57 -17.66 5.75
C TYR A 1188 -22.03 -16.93 4.47
N PHE A 1189 -23.30 -16.51 4.45
CA PHE A 1189 -23.86 -15.72 3.37
C PHE A 1189 -24.57 -14.50 3.94
N ASN A 1190 -24.64 -13.40 3.19
CA ASN A 1190 -25.42 -12.23 3.60
C ASN A 1190 -26.88 -12.41 3.15
N VAL A 1191 -27.84 -12.37 4.08
CA VAL A 1191 -29.29 -12.43 3.78
C VAL A 1191 -29.70 -11.29 2.83
N GLY A 1192 -29.02 -10.15 2.88
CA GLY A 1192 -29.27 -9.00 2.03
C GLY A 1192 -30.57 -8.27 2.39
N LYS A 1193 -31.22 -7.69 1.38
CA LYS A 1193 -32.50 -7.00 1.54
C LYS A 1193 -33.67 -7.97 1.37
N ILE A 1194 -34.65 -7.89 2.26
CA ILE A 1194 -35.90 -8.66 2.23
C ILE A 1194 -37.09 -7.77 1.85
N ASP A 1195 -38.01 -8.34 1.09
CA ASP A 1195 -39.27 -7.71 0.69
C ASP A 1195 -40.35 -7.90 1.76
N GLN A 1196 -41.46 -7.16 1.60
CA GLN A 1196 -42.58 -7.14 2.53
C GLN A 1196 -43.18 -8.53 2.76
N ASP A 1197 -43.20 -9.39 1.74
CA ASP A 1197 -43.78 -10.73 1.81
C ASP A 1197 -43.02 -11.65 2.79
N GLN A 1198 -41.69 -11.56 2.84
CA GLN A 1198 -40.88 -12.28 3.81
C GLN A 1198 -40.98 -11.71 5.22
N LEU A 1199 -41.06 -10.38 5.36
CA LEU A 1199 -41.28 -9.73 6.65
C LEU A 1199 -42.62 -10.17 7.28
N GLU A 1200 -43.70 -10.19 6.50
CA GLU A 1200 -45.02 -10.66 6.94
C GLU A 1200 -45.02 -12.14 7.33
N ASP A 1201 -44.39 -12.98 6.50
CA ASP A 1201 -44.23 -14.40 6.77
C ASP A 1201 -43.46 -14.65 8.08
N TYR A 1202 -42.34 -13.95 8.24
CA TYR A 1202 -41.48 -14.05 9.41
C TYR A 1202 -42.16 -13.55 10.70
N ALA A 1203 -42.85 -12.41 10.66
CA ALA A 1203 -43.62 -11.89 11.78
C ALA A 1203 -44.67 -12.92 12.25
N ARG A 1204 -45.36 -13.57 11.30
CA ARG A 1204 -46.31 -14.65 11.56
C ARG A 1204 -45.63 -15.87 12.18
N ARG A 1205 -44.51 -16.35 11.62
CA ARG A 1205 -43.77 -17.53 12.11
C ARG A 1205 -43.33 -17.36 13.57
N LYS A 1206 -42.94 -16.14 13.93
CA LYS A 1206 -42.45 -15.79 15.27
C LYS A 1206 -43.53 -15.30 16.25
N GLY A 1207 -44.77 -15.14 15.78
CA GLY A 1207 -45.87 -14.62 16.60
C GLY A 1207 -45.71 -13.15 17.01
N LEU A 1208 -44.95 -12.36 16.24
CA LEU A 1208 -44.74 -10.93 16.48
C LEU A 1208 -45.74 -10.09 15.69
N LYS A 1209 -46.02 -8.88 16.20
CA LYS A 1209 -46.65 -7.85 15.37
C LYS A 1209 -45.66 -7.40 14.30
N ILE A 1210 -46.16 -7.06 13.11
CA ILE A 1210 -45.30 -6.69 11.98
C ILE A 1210 -44.41 -5.49 12.30
N GLU A 1211 -44.91 -4.51 13.05
CA GLU A 1211 -44.17 -3.30 13.41
C GLU A 1211 -42.99 -3.63 14.34
N VAL A 1212 -43.10 -4.71 15.14
CA VAL A 1212 -42.00 -5.18 15.99
C VAL A 1212 -40.95 -5.92 15.15
N ALA A 1213 -41.38 -6.74 14.19
CA ALA A 1213 -40.46 -7.40 13.26
C ALA A 1213 -39.72 -6.40 12.37
N GLU A 1214 -40.41 -5.35 11.90
CA GLU A 1214 -39.82 -4.24 11.14
C GLU A 1214 -38.73 -3.54 11.93
N ARG A 1215 -38.95 -3.28 13.22
CA ARG A 1215 -37.95 -2.66 14.10
C ARG A 1215 -36.66 -3.49 14.15
N TRP A 1216 -36.76 -4.79 14.43
CA TRP A 1216 -35.57 -5.64 14.55
C TRP A 1216 -34.86 -5.89 13.22
N LEU A 1217 -35.58 -5.84 12.09
CA LEU A 1217 -35.04 -6.11 10.76
C LEU A 1217 -34.85 -4.85 9.90
N ALA A 1218 -34.96 -3.64 10.48
CA ALA A 1218 -35.00 -2.37 9.76
C ALA A 1218 -33.82 -2.18 8.78
N ALA A 1219 -32.61 -2.60 9.18
CA ALA A 1219 -31.43 -2.54 8.32
C ALA A 1219 -31.50 -3.44 7.08
N HIS A 1220 -32.36 -4.46 7.08
CA HIS A 1220 -32.50 -5.47 6.04
C HIS A 1220 -33.77 -5.30 5.19
N LEU A 1221 -34.62 -4.30 5.45
CA LEU A 1221 -35.80 -4.06 4.62
C LEU A 1221 -35.44 -3.38 3.29
N ASN A 1222 -36.12 -3.79 2.22
CA ASN A 1222 -35.97 -3.25 0.86
C ASN A 1222 -36.74 -1.93 0.62
N HIS A 1223 -37.41 -1.37 1.64
CA HIS A 1223 -38.27 -0.18 1.52
C HIS A 1223 -37.96 0.94 2.52
#